data_AF-A0A1H6K8I0-F1
#
_entry.id   AF-A0A1H6K8I0-F1
#
_cell.length_a   1.000
_cell.length_b   1.000
_cell.length_c   1.000
_cell.angle_alpha   90.00
_cell.angle_beta   90.00
_cell.angle_gamma   90.00
#
_symmetry.space_group_name_H-M   'P 1'
#
loop_
_entity.id
_entity.type
_entity.pdbx_description
1 polymer ?
#
loop_
_entity_poly.entity_id
_entity_poly.type
_entity_poly.pdbx_seq_one_letter_code
_entity_poly.pdbx_strand_id
1 'polypeptide(L)'
;MSETTNLQNAEIRIKEVAERISHLREDLGISVEEMAEITDYSVEEYKKLESGEQDFSFTFIYKCANKFNVEITDLMEGSSPELSGYTVTRKGEGVPIVRRKGFAYNRLASKFKNKTVEPFHVVIPFSEEALSEPLHMASHAGQEMDIVLKGTLRMTVGSHTEILHEGDCIYYDSSMPHDEVALGGEDCEIYAFVMAPHGTTGMTEYREHVAEHHLTNVDKAGLLHPVAEKFVKCETNEDGILSAVNFENQDKFNFAYDIVDAMAEKCPDKTALIYVDVNHNERKFTFKDIKKYSCQTANYFKSLGIKKGDRVMLVLKRHYQFWFSIIALHRIGALVIPASNMLKEHDFEYRFNSAEVSAIVCSADGDITSEVDKACAVSPTLKTKIIVNGQREGWHDFNAELSAYSTHFERTAETPCGTDPMLIFFSSGTSGNPKLVLHSYQYPLGHYVTARYWQNADPNGLHFTISDTGWGKALWGKLYGQWMCEAAVFVYDFDRFHADDILPMFKKYNVTSFCAPPTMYRFFIKEDLSKYDLSSLKYACIAGEALNPEVFHQFYKATGIKLMEGFGQTETTLTIANVVGMEPKPGSMGKPNPQYDVQVLLPDGTPAGVGETGEICVKLKDANAKGYGVPGLALCYYGDEENTAETWREGYYHTGDTAWVDEDGYFWYVGRVDDVIKSSGYRIGPFEIESVLMELPYVLECAVTGVPDEIRGQVVKATIVLTKGTTGSEELVKDIKEYVKSRTAPYKYPRVIEFVEELPKTVGSGKIRRAAIREMDKAKYQ
;
A
#
# COMPACT_ATOMS: atom_id res chain seq x y z
N MET A 1 52.42 30.07 26.94
CA MET A 1 51.95 29.41 28.18
C MET A 1 50.76 28.48 27.88
N SER A 2 50.86 27.59 26.88
CA SER A 2 49.69 26.78 26.47
C SER A 2 49.96 25.36 25.97
N GLU A 3 51.22 24.88 25.98
CA GLU A 3 51.51 23.44 25.81
C GLU A 3 51.88 22.82 27.16
N THR A 4 52.72 23.49 27.95
CA THR A 4 53.15 23.03 29.29
C THR A 4 51.99 22.95 30.29
N THR A 5 51.00 23.85 30.18
CA THR A 5 49.81 23.90 31.03
C THR A 5 48.77 22.82 30.66
N ASN A 6 48.73 22.39 29.39
CA ASN A 6 47.83 21.31 28.94
C ASN A 6 48.39 19.92 29.27
N LEU A 7 49.72 19.74 29.17
CA LEU A 7 50.39 18.50 29.60
C LEU A 7 50.28 18.30 31.12
N GLN A 8 50.48 19.35 31.92
CA GLN A 8 50.27 19.29 33.37
C GLN A 8 48.82 18.96 33.75
N ASN A 9 47.83 19.47 33.02
CA ASN A 9 46.41 19.15 33.26
C ASN A 9 46.04 17.71 32.87
N ALA A 10 46.70 17.12 31.86
CA ALA A 10 46.46 15.74 31.44
C ALA A 10 47.07 14.73 32.44
N GLU A 11 48.30 14.98 32.92
CA GLU A 11 48.95 14.15 33.95
C GLU A 11 48.19 14.17 35.28
N ILE A 12 47.60 15.31 35.66
CA ILE A 12 46.75 15.42 36.86
C ILE A 12 45.48 14.57 36.70
N ARG A 13 44.82 14.60 35.54
CA ARG A 13 43.60 13.81 35.29
C ARG A 13 43.87 12.31 35.25
N ILE A 14 45.00 11.88 34.68
CA ILE A 14 45.39 10.46 34.68
C ILE A 14 45.55 9.96 36.11
N LYS A 15 46.21 10.74 36.98
CA LYS A 15 46.35 10.38 38.40
C LYS A 15 45.03 10.35 39.16
N GLU A 16 44.13 11.31 38.93
CA GLU A 16 42.80 11.30 39.56
C GLU A 16 41.97 10.07 39.18
N VAL A 17 42.05 9.63 37.92
CA VAL A 17 41.38 8.40 37.46
C VAL A 17 42.06 7.15 38.04
N ALA A 18 43.39 7.14 38.11
CA ALA A 18 44.17 6.06 38.71
C ALA A 18 43.84 5.87 40.20
N GLU A 19 43.78 6.98 40.95
CA GLU A 19 43.41 7.00 42.37
C GLU A 19 42.00 6.46 42.58
N ARG A 20 41.02 6.80 41.72
CA ARG A 20 39.67 6.25 41.79
C ARG A 20 39.63 4.74 41.54
N ILE A 21 40.39 4.25 40.55
CA ILE A 21 40.51 2.82 40.27
C ILE A 21 41.14 2.09 41.47
N SER A 22 42.21 2.65 42.04
CA SER A 22 42.89 2.10 43.21
C SER A 22 41.96 2.04 44.43
N HIS A 23 41.27 3.13 44.74
CA HIS A 23 40.35 3.19 45.88
C HIS A 23 39.17 2.22 45.71
N LEU A 24 38.55 2.17 44.53
CA LEU A 24 37.45 1.24 44.28
C LEU A 24 37.90 -0.22 44.35
N ARG A 25 39.10 -0.54 43.86
CA ARG A 25 39.69 -1.88 44.01
C ARG A 25 39.86 -2.23 45.49
N GLU A 26 40.44 -1.33 46.28
CA GLU A 26 40.68 -1.52 47.71
C GLU A 26 39.38 -1.66 48.52
N ASP A 27 38.39 -0.80 48.25
CA ASP A 27 37.08 -0.81 48.91
C ASP A 27 36.29 -2.09 48.62
N LEU A 28 36.43 -2.63 47.40
CA LEU A 28 35.82 -3.91 47.01
C LEU A 28 36.63 -5.12 47.45
N GLY A 29 37.78 -4.93 48.09
CA GLY A 29 38.66 -6.00 48.58
C GLY A 29 39.29 -6.84 47.47
N ILE A 30 39.41 -6.28 46.25
CA ILE A 30 39.95 -6.99 45.09
C ILE A 30 41.48 -6.88 45.10
N SER A 31 42.18 -8.00 44.89
CA SER A 31 43.64 -7.99 44.83
C SER A 31 44.17 -7.38 43.54
N VAL A 32 45.41 -6.88 43.57
CA VAL A 32 46.10 -6.34 42.38
C VAL A 32 46.29 -7.45 41.34
N GLU A 33 46.56 -8.67 41.80
CA GLU A 33 46.74 -9.85 40.96
C GLU A 33 45.44 -10.22 40.22
N GLU A 34 44.30 -10.14 40.89
CA GLU A 34 42.99 -10.40 40.29
C GLU A 34 42.62 -9.34 39.25
N MET A 35 42.88 -8.06 39.53
CA MET A 35 42.61 -7.00 38.55
C MET A 35 43.55 -7.06 37.34
N ALA A 36 44.81 -7.44 37.53
CA ALA A 36 45.75 -7.65 36.44
C ALA A 36 45.24 -8.75 35.49
N GLU A 37 44.74 -9.86 36.03
CA GLU A 37 44.14 -10.94 35.24
C GLU A 37 42.90 -10.46 34.46
N ILE A 38 41.98 -9.74 35.11
CA ILE A 38 40.74 -9.24 34.48
C ILE A 38 41.04 -8.25 33.35
N THR A 39 42.03 -7.39 33.55
CA THR A 39 42.38 -6.34 32.60
C THR A 39 43.26 -6.84 31.45
N ASP A 40 43.70 -8.10 31.46
CA ASP A 40 44.68 -8.71 30.55
C ASP A 40 46.07 -8.02 30.60
N TYR A 41 46.52 -7.58 31.78
CA TYR A 41 47.85 -7.00 31.99
C TYR A 41 48.68 -7.84 32.96
N SER A 42 50.01 -7.76 32.89
CA SER A 42 50.85 -8.30 33.96
C SER A 42 50.68 -7.49 35.26
N VAL A 43 50.95 -8.11 36.42
CA VAL A 43 50.84 -7.44 37.72
C VAL A 43 51.70 -6.16 37.80
N GLU A 44 52.87 -6.16 37.15
CA GLU A 44 53.76 -5.00 37.06
C GLU A 44 53.18 -3.88 36.19
N GLU A 45 52.53 -4.21 35.07
CA GLU A 45 51.90 -3.23 34.16
C GLU A 45 50.63 -2.64 34.78
N TYR A 46 49.82 -3.49 35.43
CA TYR A 46 48.62 -3.04 36.13
C TYR A 46 48.97 -2.04 37.24
N LYS A 47 50.03 -2.28 38.02
CA LYS A 47 50.49 -1.35 39.06
C LYS A 47 50.86 0.02 38.52
N LYS A 48 51.45 0.10 37.31
CA LYS A 48 51.80 1.37 36.66
C LYS A 48 50.59 2.13 36.13
N LEU A 49 49.57 1.41 35.66
CA LEU A 49 48.29 1.99 35.30
C LEU A 49 47.58 2.52 36.56
N GLU A 50 47.50 1.71 37.62
CA GLU A 50 46.86 2.06 38.87
C GLU A 50 47.58 3.18 39.65
N SER A 51 48.89 3.35 39.49
CA SER A 51 49.65 4.48 40.06
C SER A 51 49.57 5.76 39.21
N GLY A 52 48.94 5.70 38.02
CA GLY A 52 48.86 6.81 37.08
C GLY A 52 50.20 7.14 36.41
N GLU A 53 51.15 6.21 36.40
CA GLU A 53 52.42 6.32 35.67
C GLU A 53 52.29 6.03 34.17
N GLN A 54 51.19 5.39 33.76
CA GLN A 54 50.88 5.05 32.38
C GLN A 54 49.44 5.44 32.03
N ASP A 55 49.23 5.87 30.78
CA ASP A 55 47.91 6.20 30.24
C ASP A 55 47.04 4.95 30.02
N PHE A 56 45.73 5.12 30.09
CA PHE A 56 44.75 4.04 30.07
C PHE A 56 44.25 3.79 28.65
N SER A 57 44.16 2.51 28.25
CA SER A 57 43.36 2.17 27.08
C SER A 57 41.87 2.21 27.42
N PHE A 58 41.01 2.51 26.44
CA PHE A 58 39.57 2.41 26.61
C PHE A 58 39.14 1.02 27.13
N THR A 59 39.79 -0.03 26.62
CA THR A 59 39.55 -1.42 27.05
C THR A 59 39.90 -1.63 28.52
N PHE A 60 40.98 -1.03 29.02
CA PHE A 60 41.33 -1.08 30.44
C PHE A 60 40.26 -0.42 31.30
N ILE A 61 39.87 0.82 30.98
CA ILE A 61 38.83 1.55 31.73
C ILE A 61 37.49 0.82 31.68
N TYR A 62 37.08 0.30 30.52
CA TYR A 62 35.85 -0.47 30.36
C TYR A 62 35.84 -1.74 31.22
N LYS A 63 36.95 -2.47 31.27
CA LYS A 63 37.07 -3.67 32.09
C LYS A 63 37.08 -3.37 33.58
N CYS A 64 37.75 -2.29 33.99
CA CYS A 64 37.68 -1.78 35.36
C CYS A 64 36.24 -1.38 35.73
N ALA A 65 35.57 -0.59 34.88
CA ALA A 65 34.19 -0.15 35.07
C ALA A 65 33.23 -1.35 35.22
N ASN A 66 33.33 -2.34 34.33
CA ASN A 66 32.53 -3.57 34.41
C ASN A 66 32.81 -4.38 35.67
N LYS A 67 34.09 -4.50 36.08
CA LYS A 67 34.44 -5.27 37.29
C LYS A 67 33.97 -4.56 38.56
N PHE A 68 34.02 -3.24 38.61
CA PHE A 68 33.52 -2.44 39.73
C PHE A 68 32.01 -2.19 39.67
N ASN A 69 31.35 -2.54 38.55
CA ASN A 69 29.94 -2.29 38.29
C ASN A 69 29.55 -0.80 38.41
N VAL A 70 30.37 0.07 37.82
CA VAL A 70 30.16 1.53 37.75
C VAL A 70 30.20 2.00 36.30
N GLU A 71 29.64 3.18 35.99
CA GLU A 71 29.72 3.73 34.64
C GLU A 71 31.16 4.17 34.34
N ILE A 72 31.57 4.11 33.06
CA ILE A 72 32.89 4.62 32.64
C ILE A 72 33.04 6.10 33.02
N THR A 73 31.96 6.88 32.94
CA THR A 73 31.94 8.28 33.35
C THR A 73 32.17 8.47 34.85
N ASP A 74 31.79 7.51 35.70
CA ASP A 74 32.06 7.60 37.15
C ASP A 74 33.57 7.46 37.44
N LEU A 75 34.26 6.56 36.73
CA LEU A 75 35.72 6.43 36.82
C LEU A 75 36.44 7.64 36.22
N MET A 76 36.00 8.09 35.05
CA MET A 76 36.67 9.15 34.29
C MET A 76 36.42 10.55 34.89
N GLU A 77 35.22 10.82 35.39
CA GLU A 77 34.77 12.16 35.77
C GLU A 77 34.44 12.30 37.27
N GLY A 78 34.23 11.19 37.99
CA GLY A 78 34.15 11.17 39.46
C GLY A 78 32.84 11.67 40.06
N SER A 79 31.69 11.58 39.38
CA SER A 79 30.41 11.99 39.99
C SER A 79 29.18 11.20 39.53
N SER A 80 28.59 10.47 40.47
CA SER A 80 27.15 10.14 40.52
C SER A 80 26.51 10.88 41.71
N PRO A 81 25.27 11.38 41.64
CA PRO A 81 24.65 12.06 42.77
C PRO A 81 24.26 11.07 43.87
N GLU A 82 24.84 11.23 45.05
CA GLU A 82 24.45 10.53 46.29
C GLU A 82 23.67 11.44 47.23
N LEU A 83 22.75 10.86 48.01
CA LEU A 83 22.00 11.56 49.03
C LEU A 83 22.70 11.40 50.39
N SER A 84 23.39 12.43 50.87
CA SER A 84 24.12 12.38 52.14
C SER A 84 23.25 12.57 53.40
N GLY A 85 21.93 12.68 53.26
CA GLY A 85 21.01 13.06 54.33
C GLY A 85 19.54 12.84 53.92
N TYR A 86 18.73 13.90 53.90
CA TYR A 86 17.34 13.83 53.43
C TYR A 86 17.00 14.98 52.48
N THR A 87 16.01 14.76 51.62
CA THR A 87 15.33 15.81 50.85
C THR A 87 13.85 15.77 51.17
N VAL A 88 13.21 16.93 51.23
CA VAL A 88 11.75 17.02 51.40
C VAL A 88 11.18 17.73 50.19
N THR A 89 10.24 17.08 49.53
CA THR A 89 9.40 17.70 48.49
C THR A 89 8.01 17.85 49.08
N ARG A 90 7.55 19.09 49.28
CA ARG A 90 6.21 19.34 49.83
C ARG A 90 5.14 19.17 48.75
N LYS A 91 3.89 19.01 49.18
CA LYS A 91 2.72 18.93 48.28
C LYS A 91 2.72 20.13 47.32
N GLY A 92 2.71 19.86 46.02
CA GLY A 92 2.74 20.88 44.97
C GLY A 92 4.13 21.43 44.60
N GLU A 93 5.21 21.02 45.28
CA GLU A 93 6.58 21.46 45.00
C GLU A 93 7.38 20.45 44.16
N GLY A 94 6.76 19.37 43.69
CA GLY A 94 7.37 18.47 42.72
C GLY A 94 7.67 19.18 41.39
N VAL A 95 8.65 18.70 40.64
CA VAL A 95 9.01 19.30 39.34
C VAL A 95 7.99 18.85 38.29
N PRO A 96 7.20 19.76 37.69
CA PRO A 96 6.22 19.39 36.68
C PRO A 96 6.92 18.85 35.43
N ILE A 97 6.41 17.74 34.89
CA ILE A 97 6.85 17.17 33.62
C ILE A 97 5.63 16.84 32.76
N VAL A 98 5.85 16.70 31.46
CA VAL A 98 4.84 16.24 30.52
C VAL A 98 5.21 14.82 30.11
N ARG A 99 4.29 13.86 30.32
CA ARG A 99 4.44 12.45 29.89
C ARG A 99 3.29 11.98 29.01
N ARG A 100 2.05 12.15 29.48
CA ARG A 100 0.80 11.83 28.76
C ARG A 100 -0.06 13.08 28.62
N LYS A 101 -0.65 13.31 27.45
CA LYS A 101 -1.48 14.50 27.19
C LYS A 101 -2.72 14.50 28.10
N GLY A 102 -2.94 15.59 28.84
CA GLY A 102 -4.09 15.76 29.76
C GLY A 102 -3.79 15.38 31.22
N PHE A 103 -2.81 14.51 31.46
CA PHE A 103 -2.38 14.13 32.81
C PHE A 103 -1.40 15.18 33.36
N ALA A 104 -1.42 15.41 34.67
CA ALA A 104 -0.42 16.24 35.34
C ALA A 104 0.56 15.38 36.14
N TYR A 105 1.84 15.41 35.76
CA TYR A 105 2.91 14.66 36.45
C TYR A 105 3.83 15.63 37.20
N ASN A 106 4.05 15.36 38.48
CA ASN A 106 5.03 16.05 39.30
C ASN A 106 6.08 15.06 39.79
N ARG A 107 7.34 15.21 39.36
CA ARG A 107 8.44 14.38 39.85
C ARG A 107 8.77 14.77 41.28
N LEU A 108 8.64 13.82 42.21
CA LEU A 108 8.82 14.06 43.65
C LEU A 108 10.30 14.01 44.08
N ALA A 109 11.15 13.33 43.32
CA ALA A 109 12.58 13.18 43.61
C ALA A 109 13.45 13.49 42.37
N SER A 110 13.45 14.75 41.93
CA SER A 110 14.12 15.17 40.68
C SER A 110 15.61 14.83 40.58
N LYS A 111 16.32 14.82 41.71
CA LYS A 111 17.74 14.44 41.78
C LYS A 111 18.01 12.94 41.60
N PHE A 112 16.98 12.10 41.67
CA PHE A 112 17.04 10.65 41.45
C PHE A 112 16.53 10.24 40.07
N LYS A 113 16.43 11.17 39.12
CA LYS A 113 16.13 10.86 37.73
C LYS A 113 17.08 9.78 37.21
N ASN A 114 16.56 8.81 36.48
CA ASN A 114 17.28 7.68 35.88
C ASN A 114 17.96 6.74 36.90
N LYS A 115 17.47 6.72 38.15
CA LYS A 115 17.91 5.76 39.19
C LYS A 115 16.90 4.61 39.34
N THR A 116 17.13 3.73 40.32
CA THR A 116 16.37 2.48 40.50
C THR A 116 14.86 2.70 40.66
N VAL A 117 14.42 3.78 41.30
CA VAL A 117 13.00 4.13 41.48
C VAL A 117 12.79 5.62 41.27
N GLU A 118 11.82 5.99 40.42
CA GLU A 118 11.35 7.36 40.24
C GLU A 118 9.92 7.52 40.79
N PRO A 119 9.71 8.30 41.87
CA PRO A 119 8.38 8.60 42.39
C PRO A 119 7.76 9.84 41.71
N PHE A 120 6.49 9.71 41.33
CA PHE A 120 5.66 10.76 40.75
C PHE A 120 4.39 10.96 41.57
N HIS A 121 3.92 12.20 41.62
CA HIS A 121 2.52 12.50 41.92
C HIS A 121 1.81 12.74 40.59
N VAL A 122 0.73 12.01 40.34
CA VAL A 122 -0.01 12.03 39.09
C VAL A 122 -1.45 12.45 39.36
N VAL A 123 -1.96 13.40 38.58
CA VAL A 123 -3.37 13.78 38.56
C VAL A 123 -3.96 13.34 37.23
N ILE A 124 -4.92 12.43 37.32
CA ILE A 124 -5.63 11.81 36.20
C ILE A 124 -6.98 12.53 36.09
N PRO A 125 -7.21 13.33 35.04
CA PRO A 125 -8.45 14.08 34.92
C PRO A 125 -9.63 13.15 34.64
N PHE A 126 -10.78 13.44 35.24
CA PHE A 126 -12.03 12.78 34.84
C PHE A 126 -12.49 13.29 33.48
N SER A 127 -12.89 12.35 32.61
CA SER A 127 -13.52 12.66 31.32
C SER A 127 -14.59 11.61 31.02
N GLU A 128 -15.81 12.05 30.74
CA GLU A 128 -16.89 11.15 30.31
C GLU A 128 -16.54 10.43 28.99
N GLU A 129 -15.78 11.09 28.11
CA GLU A 129 -15.31 10.53 26.84
C GLU A 129 -14.30 9.38 27.07
N ALA A 130 -13.49 9.44 28.13
CA ALA A 130 -12.53 8.39 28.50
C ALA A 130 -13.19 7.13 29.10
N LEU A 131 -14.48 7.20 29.43
CA LEU A 131 -15.26 6.04 29.89
C LEU A 131 -15.78 5.19 28.72
N SER A 132 -15.91 5.77 27.54
CA SER A 132 -16.29 5.09 26.29
C SER A 132 -15.06 4.79 25.45
N GLU A 133 -14.84 3.53 25.12
CA GLU A 133 -13.69 3.01 24.35
C GLU A 133 -13.34 3.78 23.06
N PRO A 134 -12.07 3.69 22.60
CA PRO A 134 -11.05 2.71 23.01
C PRO A 134 -10.09 3.15 24.12
N LEU A 135 -9.63 2.16 24.90
CA LEU A 135 -8.66 2.31 26.00
C LEU A 135 -7.33 2.88 25.49
N HIS A 136 -6.72 3.77 26.27
CA HIS A 136 -5.47 4.43 25.94
C HIS A 136 -4.31 3.78 26.70
N MET A 137 -3.86 2.62 26.23
CA MET A 137 -2.84 1.83 26.92
C MET A 137 -1.45 2.49 26.77
N ALA A 138 -0.58 2.29 27.75
CA ALA A 138 0.83 2.69 27.75
C ALA A 138 1.70 1.48 28.12
N SER A 139 2.99 1.52 27.76
CA SER A 139 3.96 0.55 28.29
C SER A 139 5.33 1.20 28.45
N HIS A 140 6.10 0.71 29.42
CA HIS A 140 7.50 1.08 29.62
C HIS A 140 8.24 -0.03 30.36
N ALA A 141 9.54 -0.18 30.09
CA ALA A 141 10.33 -1.26 30.67
C ALA A 141 10.54 -1.06 32.18
N GLY A 142 10.13 -2.03 32.99
CA GLY A 142 10.32 -1.96 34.44
C GLY A 142 9.20 -2.65 35.22
N GLN A 143 8.98 -2.15 36.42
CA GLN A 143 7.82 -2.47 37.25
C GLN A 143 7.23 -1.15 37.75
N GLU A 144 5.94 -1.11 38.00
CA GLU A 144 5.29 0.10 38.53
C GLU A 144 4.38 -0.26 39.70
N MET A 145 4.36 0.63 40.69
CA MET A 145 3.45 0.56 41.82
C MET A 145 2.68 1.86 41.94
N ASP A 146 1.35 1.77 41.87
CA ASP A 146 0.46 2.92 41.99
C ASP A 146 -0.33 2.84 43.28
N ILE A 147 -0.43 3.96 43.99
CA ILE A 147 -1.17 4.11 45.24
C ILE A 147 -2.20 5.23 45.07
N VAL A 148 -3.48 4.91 45.26
CA VAL A 148 -4.56 5.89 45.12
C VAL A 148 -4.62 6.77 46.36
N LEU A 149 -4.42 8.08 46.15
CA LEU A 149 -4.49 9.09 47.21
C LEU A 149 -5.87 9.69 47.35
N LYS A 150 -6.55 9.88 46.21
CA LYS A 150 -7.87 10.51 46.13
C LYS A 150 -8.64 10.03 44.90
N GLY A 151 -9.94 9.83 45.03
CA GLY A 151 -10.84 9.45 43.93
C GLY A 151 -10.90 7.94 43.67
N THR A 152 -11.42 7.55 42.51
CA THR A 152 -11.53 6.15 42.08
C THR A 152 -10.81 5.95 40.75
N LEU A 153 -9.95 4.94 40.66
CA LEU A 153 -9.15 4.61 39.49
C LEU A 153 -9.61 3.29 38.89
N ARG A 154 -9.94 3.27 37.60
CA ARG A 154 -9.96 2.04 36.80
C ARG A 154 -8.56 1.81 36.25
N MET A 155 -7.94 0.72 36.67
CA MET A 155 -6.64 0.29 36.18
C MET A 155 -6.83 -0.93 35.28
N THR A 156 -6.35 -0.85 34.04
CA THR A 156 -6.33 -1.98 33.11
C THR A 156 -4.87 -2.38 32.88
N VAL A 157 -4.52 -3.66 33.04
CA VAL A 157 -3.19 -4.21 32.74
C VAL A 157 -3.37 -5.45 31.87
N GLY A 158 -2.88 -5.40 30.64
CA GLY A 158 -3.16 -6.38 29.60
C GLY A 158 -4.66 -6.52 29.36
N SER A 159 -5.20 -7.72 29.57
CA SER A 159 -6.63 -8.02 29.45
C SER A 159 -7.42 -7.91 30.76
N HIS A 160 -6.78 -7.54 31.87
CA HIS A 160 -7.41 -7.49 33.19
C HIS A 160 -7.72 -6.06 33.58
N THR A 161 -8.88 -5.83 34.19
CA THR A 161 -9.30 -4.52 34.66
C THR A 161 -9.74 -4.62 36.11
N GLU A 162 -9.22 -3.72 36.94
CA GLU A 162 -9.55 -3.59 38.36
C GLU A 162 -9.99 -2.15 38.67
N ILE A 163 -10.81 -1.99 39.70
CA ILE A 163 -11.24 -0.69 40.21
C ILE A 163 -10.62 -0.51 41.60
N LEU A 164 -9.83 0.55 41.74
CA LEU A 164 -9.10 0.92 42.95
C LEU A 164 -9.71 2.17 43.58
N HIS A 165 -9.83 2.17 44.90
CA HIS A 165 -10.33 3.29 45.70
C HIS A 165 -9.23 3.91 46.56
N GLU A 166 -9.52 5.02 47.24
CA GLU A 166 -8.58 5.70 48.12
C GLU A 166 -7.93 4.74 49.14
N GLY A 167 -6.59 4.70 49.16
CA GLY A 167 -5.81 3.82 50.01
C GLY A 167 -5.43 2.47 49.38
N ASP A 168 -6.03 2.10 48.24
CA ASP A 168 -5.66 0.90 47.49
C ASP A 168 -4.35 1.11 46.72
N CYS A 169 -3.65 0.00 46.45
CA CYS A 169 -2.48 -0.01 45.59
C CYS A 169 -2.50 -1.18 44.61
N ILE A 170 -1.78 -1.01 43.50
CA ILE A 170 -1.52 -2.06 42.52
C ILE A 170 -0.02 -2.08 42.22
N TYR A 171 0.53 -3.28 42.02
CA TYR A 171 1.91 -3.52 41.60
C TYR A 171 1.90 -4.42 40.37
N TYR A 172 2.55 -4.00 39.29
CA TYR A 172 2.48 -4.69 38.00
C TYR A 172 3.76 -4.55 37.18
N ASP A 173 3.89 -5.43 36.19
CA ASP A 173 4.91 -5.32 35.15
C ASP A 173 4.50 -4.23 34.16
N SER A 174 5.18 -3.09 34.22
CA SER A 174 4.87 -1.93 33.39
C SER A 174 5.18 -2.13 31.90
N SER A 175 5.87 -3.23 31.55
CA SER A 175 6.06 -3.62 30.15
C SER A 175 4.79 -4.21 29.53
N MET A 176 3.84 -4.65 30.36
CA MET A 176 2.50 -4.98 29.89
C MET A 176 1.74 -3.70 29.53
N PRO A 177 0.97 -3.68 28.42
CA PRO A 177 0.10 -2.55 28.10
C PRO A 177 -0.85 -2.25 29.27
N HIS A 178 -0.95 -1.00 29.71
CA HIS A 178 -1.81 -0.61 30.83
C HIS A 178 -2.47 0.77 30.64
N ASP A 179 -3.68 0.97 31.17
CA ASP A 179 -4.39 2.26 31.14
C ASP A 179 -4.98 2.60 32.52
N GLU A 180 -5.10 3.90 32.76
CA GLU A 180 -5.50 4.53 34.00
C GLU A 180 -6.62 5.53 33.71
N VAL A 181 -7.82 5.26 34.21
CA VAL A 181 -8.98 6.14 33.98
C VAL A 181 -9.63 6.51 35.31
N ALA A 182 -9.75 7.81 35.58
CA ALA A 182 -10.50 8.31 36.72
C ALA A 182 -12.00 8.03 36.54
N LEU A 183 -12.64 7.50 37.59
CA LEU A 183 -14.08 7.21 37.64
C LEU A 183 -14.78 8.13 38.65
N GLY A 184 -16.10 8.19 38.59
CA GLY A 184 -16.92 8.82 39.64
C GLY A 184 -17.16 10.32 39.50
N GLY A 185 -16.81 10.92 38.36
CA GLY A 185 -17.11 12.34 38.08
C GLY A 185 -16.07 13.32 38.64
N GLU A 186 -14.94 12.84 39.15
CA GLU A 186 -13.87 13.66 39.72
C GLU A 186 -12.49 13.12 39.35
N ASP A 187 -11.50 14.02 39.28
CA ASP A 187 -10.10 13.65 39.01
C ASP A 187 -9.58 12.66 40.07
N CYS A 188 -8.73 11.74 39.64
CA CYS A 188 -8.05 10.80 40.53
C CYS A 188 -6.60 11.24 40.76
N GLU A 189 -6.14 11.20 42.01
CA GLU A 189 -4.75 11.48 42.38
C GLU A 189 -4.06 10.21 42.85
N ILE A 190 -2.86 9.93 42.31
CA ILE A 190 -2.05 8.76 42.69
C ILE A 190 -0.59 9.14 42.99
N TYR A 191 0.08 8.29 43.77
CA TYR A 191 1.54 8.17 43.73
C TYR A 191 1.96 6.99 42.87
N ALA A 192 2.74 7.26 41.84
CA ALA A 192 3.29 6.26 40.94
C ALA A 192 4.79 6.08 41.18
N PHE A 193 5.23 4.84 41.45
CA PHE A 193 6.62 4.48 41.69
C PHE A 193 7.13 3.61 40.54
N VAL A 194 7.86 4.23 39.61
CA VAL A 194 8.41 3.53 38.44
C VAL A 194 9.78 2.97 38.77
N MET A 195 9.95 1.65 38.65
CA MET A 195 11.17 0.91 38.97
C MET A 195 11.89 0.45 37.71
N ALA A 196 13.17 0.78 37.57
CA ALA A 196 13.97 0.36 36.43
C ALA A 196 14.27 -1.15 36.46
N PRO A 197 14.45 -1.80 35.29
CA PRO A 197 14.91 -3.19 35.21
C PRO A 197 16.24 -3.40 35.94
N HIS A 198 16.45 -4.60 36.48
CA HIS A 198 17.72 -4.96 37.13
C HIS A 198 18.92 -4.76 36.18
N GLY A 199 19.90 -3.97 36.61
CA GLY A 199 21.17 -3.77 35.91
C GLY A 199 21.21 -2.60 34.91
N THR A 200 20.12 -1.83 34.76
CA THR A 200 20.08 -0.64 33.90
C THR A 200 19.94 0.65 34.73
N THR A 201 20.80 1.64 34.49
CA THR A 201 20.58 3.03 34.91
C THR A 201 19.83 3.76 33.79
N GLY A 202 18.71 4.43 34.11
CA GLY A 202 17.84 5.10 33.13
C GLY A 202 16.54 4.36 32.81
N MET A 203 15.43 5.11 32.77
CA MET A 203 14.16 4.64 32.22
C MET A 203 14.23 4.67 30.69
N THR A 204 13.89 3.55 30.06
CA THR A 204 13.59 3.49 28.63
C THR A 204 12.42 4.41 28.31
N GLU A 205 12.41 5.05 27.13
CA GLU A 205 11.34 5.97 26.70
C GLU A 205 9.94 5.35 26.89
N TYR A 206 9.03 6.15 27.46
CA TYR A 206 7.62 5.80 27.60
C TYR A 206 7.03 5.59 26.20
N ARG A 207 6.51 4.40 25.91
CA ARG A 207 5.80 4.13 24.66
C ARG A 207 4.32 4.34 24.93
N GLU A 208 3.77 5.45 24.44
CA GLU A 208 2.31 5.58 24.35
C GLU A 208 1.82 4.48 23.38
N HIS A 209 0.99 3.56 23.87
CA HIS A 209 0.18 2.68 23.04
C HIS A 209 -1.23 3.29 22.90
N VAL A 210 -1.28 4.53 22.40
CA VAL A 210 -2.42 4.82 21.53
C VAL A 210 -2.28 3.82 20.38
N ALA A 211 -3.34 3.12 20.00
CA ALA A 211 -3.35 2.28 18.82
C ALA A 211 -3.05 3.13 17.56
N GLU A 212 -1.78 3.47 17.34
CA GLU A 212 -1.24 3.97 16.08
C GLU A 212 -0.92 2.82 15.13
N HIS A 213 -1.11 1.57 15.57
CA HIS A 213 -0.96 0.41 14.70
C HIS A 213 -2.02 0.48 13.60
N HIS A 214 -1.50 0.74 12.39
CA HIS A 214 -2.18 0.54 11.11
C HIS A 214 -3.22 1.59 10.71
N LEU A 215 -3.11 2.81 11.26
CA LEU A 215 -3.86 3.97 10.74
C LEU A 215 -3.52 4.25 9.27
N THR A 216 -4.56 4.38 8.46
CA THR A 216 -4.45 4.85 7.06
C THR A 216 -4.10 6.33 7.03
N ASN A 217 -3.60 6.82 5.90
CA ASN A 217 -3.32 8.26 5.73
C ASN A 217 -4.60 9.10 5.79
N VAL A 218 -5.76 8.51 5.50
CA VAL A 218 -7.07 9.14 5.71
C VAL A 218 -7.35 9.36 7.20
N ASP A 219 -7.05 8.37 8.04
CA ASP A 219 -7.20 8.48 9.50
C ASP A 219 -6.26 9.56 10.06
N LYS A 220 -4.99 9.52 9.64
CA LYS A 220 -3.97 10.49 10.04
C LYS A 220 -4.28 11.91 9.60
N ALA A 221 -4.99 12.08 8.48
CA ALA A 221 -5.41 13.39 8.00
C ALA A 221 -6.51 14.03 8.86
N GLY A 222 -7.22 13.25 9.69
CA GLY A 222 -8.24 13.78 10.61
C GLY A 222 -9.36 14.51 9.88
N LEU A 223 -9.84 13.97 8.76
CA LEU A 223 -10.85 14.61 7.92
C LEU A 223 -12.15 14.86 8.69
N LEU A 224 -12.58 16.11 8.77
CA LEU A 224 -13.90 16.47 9.31
C LEU A 224 -14.97 16.20 8.27
N HIS A 225 -15.96 15.36 8.59
CA HIS A 225 -17.07 14.96 7.71
C HIS A 225 -16.62 14.49 6.31
N PRO A 226 -15.92 13.34 6.19
CA PRO A 226 -15.48 12.82 4.90
C PRO A 226 -16.64 12.67 3.90
N VAL A 227 -16.47 13.09 2.64
CA VAL A 227 -17.57 13.05 1.65
C VAL A 227 -18.13 11.64 1.40
N ALA A 228 -17.30 10.60 1.57
CA ALA A 228 -17.69 9.21 1.40
C ALA A 228 -18.40 8.58 2.62
N GLU A 229 -18.39 9.24 3.78
CA GLU A 229 -18.91 8.69 5.05
C GLU A 229 -20.40 8.31 4.97
N LYS A 230 -21.17 9.00 4.13
CA LYS A 230 -22.61 8.71 3.90
C LYS A 230 -22.86 7.39 3.14
N PHE A 231 -21.82 6.83 2.53
CA PHE A 231 -21.94 5.70 1.61
C PHE A 231 -21.09 4.50 1.99
N VAL A 232 -19.96 4.70 2.66
CA VAL A 232 -19.04 3.62 3.02
C VAL A 232 -18.66 3.74 4.49
N LYS A 233 -18.92 2.66 5.24
CA LYS A 233 -18.46 2.47 6.61
C LYS A 233 -17.50 1.30 6.63
N CYS A 234 -16.36 1.48 7.31
CA CYS A 234 -15.33 0.47 7.44
C CYS A 234 -15.11 0.18 8.92
N GLU A 235 -14.91 -1.09 9.24
CA GLU A 235 -14.56 -1.56 10.57
C GLU A 235 -13.15 -2.16 10.51
N THR A 236 -12.40 -2.01 11.60
CA THR A 236 -11.09 -2.62 11.77
C THR A 236 -11.11 -3.62 12.92
N ASN A 237 -10.26 -4.63 12.88
CA ASN A 237 -10.03 -5.52 14.02
C ASN A 237 -9.22 -4.81 15.13
N GLU A 238 -8.91 -5.53 16.20
CA GLU A 238 -8.11 -5.04 17.35
C GLU A 238 -6.72 -4.52 16.93
N ASP A 239 -6.15 -5.02 15.84
CA ASP A 239 -4.87 -4.58 15.29
C ASP A 239 -4.98 -3.34 14.38
N GLY A 240 -6.18 -2.83 14.11
CA GLY A 240 -6.40 -1.71 13.17
C GLY A 240 -6.41 -2.13 11.69
N ILE A 241 -6.47 -3.44 11.39
CA ILE A 241 -6.57 -3.96 10.02
C ILE A 241 -8.05 -4.04 9.60
N LEU A 242 -8.35 -3.63 8.36
CA LEU A 242 -9.70 -3.67 7.80
C LEU A 242 -10.35 -5.06 7.93
N SER A 243 -11.50 -5.14 8.61
CA SER A 243 -12.21 -6.38 8.90
C SER A 243 -13.61 -6.45 8.28
N ALA A 244 -14.28 -5.30 8.06
CA ALA A 244 -15.58 -5.25 7.40
C ALA A 244 -15.79 -3.96 6.59
N VAL A 245 -16.62 -4.05 5.56
CA VAL A 245 -17.02 -2.91 4.72
C VAL A 245 -18.54 -2.95 4.50
N ASN A 246 -19.21 -1.89 4.91
CA ASN A 246 -20.65 -1.72 4.80
C ASN A 246 -20.97 -0.55 3.88
N PHE A 247 -21.91 -0.76 2.94
CA PHE A 247 -22.35 0.27 2.00
C PHE A 247 -23.75 0.75 2.35
N GLU A 248 -23.89 2.07 2.56
CA GLU A 248 -25.15 2.74 2.89
C GLU A 248 -25.58 3.65 1.74
N ASN A 249 -26.88 3.91 1.61
CA ASN A 249 -27.44 4.82 0.59
C ASN A 249 -26.97 4.55 -0.85
N GLN A 250 -26.47 3.34 -1.12
CA GLN A 250 -25.87 2.94 -2.39
C GLN A 250 -26.89 2.87 -3.53
N ASP A 251 -28.18 2.82 -3.22
CA ASP A 251 -29.30 2.87 -4.17
C ASP A 251 -29.47 4.27 -4.78
N LYS A 252 -29.00 5.32 -4.10
CA LYS A 252 -29.11 6.73 -4.54
C LYS A 252 -27.80 7.34 -4.97
N PHE A 253 -26.71 6.56 -4.93
CA PHE A 253 -25.37 7.08 -5.17
C PHE A 253 -25.14 7.45 -6.65
N ASN A 254 -24.60 8.64 -6.88
CA ASN A 254 -24.03 9.11 -8.15
C ASN A 254 -22.75 9.89 -7.88
N PHE A 255 -21.61 9.36 -8.33
CA PHE A 255 -20.28 9.92 -8.06
C PHE A 255 -20.09 11.39 -8.44
N ALA A 256 -20.73 11.87 -9.51
CA ALA A 256 -20.59 13.25 -9.97
C ALA A 256 -21.20 14.26 -8.99
N TYR A 257 -22.29 13.90 -8.32
CA TYR A 257 -22.95 14.78 -7.35
C TYR A 257 -22.48 14.48 -5.93
N ASP A 258 -22.47 13.22 -5.55
CA ASP A 258 -22.28 12.80 -4.17
C ASP A 258 -20.82 12.88 -3.70
N ILE A 259 -19.87 12.89 -4.65
CA ILE A 259 -18.42 13.03 -4.35
C ILE A 259 -17.87 14.33 -4.96
N VAL A 260 -17.96 14.51 -6.29
CA VAL A 260 -17.34 15.67 -6.96
C VAL A 260 -17.98 16.98 -6.54
N ASP A 261 -19.32 17.09 -6.58
CA ASP A 261 -19.99 18.33 -6.17
C ASP A 261 -19.90 18.56 -4.67
N ALA A 262 -20.03 17.50 -3.87
CA ALA A 262 -19.82 17.55 -2.42
C ALA A 262 -18.42 18.07 -2.06
N MET A 263 -17.37 17.64 -2.76
CA MET A 263 -16.01 18.15 -2.57
C MET A 263 -15.87 19.61 -3.01
N ALA A 264 -16.47 19.99 -4.12
CA ALA A 264 -16.46 21.38 -4.59
C ALA A 264 -17.21 22.33 -3.65
N GLU A 265 -18.18 21.82 -2.88
CA GLU A 265 -18.90 22.58 -1.84
C GLU A 265 -18.12 22.60 -0.52
N LYS A 266 -17.58 21.45 -0.09
CA LYS A 266 -16.83 21.30 1.15
C LYS A 266 -15.49 22.06 1.12
N CYS A 267 -14.71 21.86 0.06
CA CYS A 267 -13.35 22.38 -0.08
C CYS A 267 -13.08 22.75 -1.56
N PRO A 268 -13.69 23.84 -2.08
CA PRO A 268 -13.64 24.20 -3.49
C PRO A 268 -12.23 24.29 -4.08
N ASP A 269 -11.30 24.89 -3.32
CA ASP A 269 -9.95 25.17 -3.78
C ASP A 269 -8.97 24.02 -3.52
N LYS A 270 -9.43 22.90 -2.96
CA LYS A 270 -8.61 21.70 -2.76
C LYS A 270 -8.25 21.11 -4.12
N THR A 271 -6.98 20.79 -4.29
CA THR A 271 -6.45 20.15 -5.51
C THR A 271 -7.15 18.81 -5.74
N ALA A 272 -7.70 18.60 -6.94
CA ALA A 272 -8.25 17.32 -7.35
C ALA A 272 -7.28 16.57 -8.27
N LEU A 273 -6.63 17.30 -9.18
CA LEU A 273 -5.76 16.74 -10.22
C LEU A 273 -4.58 17.68 -10.50
N ILE A 274 -3.37 17.12 -10.52
CA ILE A 274 -2.20 17.73 -11.16
C ILE A 274 -1.88 16.92 -12.41
N TYR A 275 -1.90 17.59 -13.56
CA TYR A 275 -1.62 17.02 -14.87
C TYR A 275 -0.33 17.62 -15.43
N VAL A 276 0.54 16.76 -15.92
CA VAL A 276 1.80 17.13 -16.60
C VAL A 276 1.78 16.50 -17.98
N ASP A 277 1.94 17.31 -19.03
CA ASP A 277 2.01 16.82 -20.41
C ASP A 277 3.42 16.31 -20.80
N VAL A 278 3.53 15.76 -22.01
CA VAL A 278 4.79 15.23 -22.57
C VAL A 278 5.92 16.27 -22.70
N ASN A 279 5.60 17.57 -22.67
CA ASN A 279 6.56 18.66 -22.69
C ASN A 279 6.81 19.25 -21.29
N HIS A 280 6.35 18.57 -20.24
CA HIS A 280 6.38 18.99 -18.84
C HIS A 280 5.62 20.27 -18.52
N ASN A 281 4.64 20.67 -19.35
CA ASN A 281 3.73 21.74 -18.98
C ASN A 281 2.76 21.25 -17.91
N GLU A 282 2.63 22.02 -16.84
CA GLU A 282 1.80 21.69 -15.70
C GLU A 282 0.42 22.36 -15.79
N ARG A 283 -0.61 21.60 -15.43
CA ARG A 283 -1.97 22.10 -15.17
C ARG A 283 -2.45 21.55 -13.84
N LYS A 284 -3.04 22.43 -13.04
CA LYS A 284 -3.63 22.10 -11.75
C LYS A 284 -5.14 22.37 -11.80
N PHE A 285 -5.93 21.41 -11.35
CA PHE A 285 -7.38 21.51 -11.26
C PHE A 285 -7.83 21.28 -9.82
N THR A 286 -8.63 22.19 -9.29
CA THR A 286 -9.29 22.05 -8.00
C THR A 286 -10.62 21.31 -8.13
N PHE A 287 -11.24 20.87 -7.04
CA PHE A 287 -12.58 20.26 -7.09
C PHE A 287 -13.64 21.22 -7.65
N LYS A 288 -13.50 22.54 -7.41
CA LYS A 288 -14.32 23.56 -8.06
C LYS A 288 -14.15 23.56 -9.58
N ASP A 289 -12.92 23.42 -10.07
CA ASP A 289 -12.65 23.31 -11.51
C ASP A 289 -13.25 22.03 -12.10
N ILE A 290 -13.08 20.88 -11.44
CA ILE A 290 -13.68 19.62 -11.89
C ILE A 290 -15.21 19.72 -11.96
N LYS A 291 -15.88 20.29 -10.94
CA LYS A 291 -17.32 20.55 -10.97
C LYS A 291 -17.69 21.45 -12.15
N LYS A 292 -17.03 22.61 -12.28
CA LYS A 292 -17.26 23.57 -13.35
C LYS A 292 -17.16 22.92 -14.73
N TYR A 293 -16.02 22.31 -15.04
CA TYR A 293 -15.76 21.77 -16.38
C TYR A 293 -16.59 20.52 -16.68
N SER A 294 -16.90 19.68 -15.69
CA SER A 294 -17.81 18.54 -15.90
C SER A 294 -19.25 18.98 -16.13
N CYS A 295 -19.74 20.03 -15.45
CA CYS A 295 -21.06 20.62 -15.74
C CYS A 295 -21.12 21.24 -17.14
N GLN A 296 -20.09 22.00 -17.55
CA GLN A 296 -19.99 22.52 -18.92
C GLN A 296 -19.99 21.40 -19.95
N THR A 297 -19.20 20.35 -19.68
CA THR A 297 -19.07 19.20 -20.59
C THR A 297 -20.40 18.43 -20.68
N ALA A 298 -21.16 18.35 -19.59
CA ALA A 298 -22.49 17.72 -19.61
C ALA A 298 -23.49 18.51 -20.47
N ASN A 299 -23.50 19.85 -20.35
CA ASN A 299 -24.33 20.70 -21.20
C ASN A 299 -23.92 20.61 -22.68
N TYR A 300 -22.61 20.59 -22.95
CA TYR A 300 -22.06 20.41 -24.28
C TYR A 300 -22.50 19.07 -24.90
N PHE A 301 -22.30 17.95 -24.21
CA PHE A 301 -22.71 16.63 -24.69
C PHE A 301 -24.22 16.53 -24.95
N LYS A 302 -25.06 17.11 -24.07
CA LYS A 302 -26.51 17.16 -24.33
C LYS A 302 -26.87 17.96 -25.58
N SER A 303 -26.16 19.06 -25.85
CA SER A 303 -26.40 19.86 -27.05
C SER A 303 -26.07 19.11 -28.35
N LEU A 304 -25.13 18.15 -28.26
CA LEU A 304 -24.77 17.24 -29.36
C LEU A 304 -25.69 16.01 -29.46
N GLY A 305 -26.77 15.97 -28.66
CA GLY A 305 -27.77 14.90 -28.67
C GLY A 305 -27.44 13.67 -27.83
N ILE A 306 -26.33 13.68 -27.07
CA ILE A 306 -25.97 12.59 -26.15
C ILE A 306 -26.95 12.59 -24.96
N LYS A 307 -27.54 11.43 -24.68
CA LYS A 307 -28.59 11.27 -23.66
C LYS A 307 -28.40 10.01 -22.81
N LYS A 308 -29.25 9.86 -21.78
CA LYS A 308 -29.27 8.67 -20.91
C LYS A 308 -29.38 7.38 -21.76
N GLY A 309 -28.52 6.40 -21.47
CA GLY A 309 -28.45 5.11 -22.16
C GLY A 309 -27.56 5.05 -23.41
N ASP A 310 -27.10 6.19 -23.91
CA ASP A 310 -26.15 6.22 -25.04
C ASP A 310 -24.79 5.66 -24.62
N ARG A 311 -24.12 4.91 -25.50
CA ARG A 311 -22.76 4.39 -25.27
C ARG A 311 -21.76 5.36 -25.86
N VAL A 312 -20.92 5.94 -25.01
CA VAL A 312 -19.94 6.98 -25.39
C VAL A 312 -18.53 6.47 -25.14
N MET A 313 -17.76 6.33 -26.22
CA MET A 313 -16.38 5.86 -26.15
C MET A 313 -15.41 7.01 -25.86
N LEU A 314 -14.48 6.81 -24.93
CA LEU A 314 -13.44 7.77 -24.57
C LEU A 314 -12.06 7.20 -24.93
N VAL A 315 -11.38 7.81 -25.90
CA VAL A 315 -10.03 7.44 -26.37
C VAL A 315 -9.08 8.62 -26.18
N LEU A 316 -8.73 8.88 -24.91
CA LEU A 316 -8.15 10.16 -24.49
C LEU A 316 -6.72 10.05 -23.96
N LYS A 317 -6.05 8.90 -24.11
CA LYS A 317 -4.69 8.67 -23.58
C LYS A 317 -4.62 8.95 -22.08
N ARG A 318 -4.00 10.06 -21.67
CA ARG A 318 -4.02 10.59 -20.29
C ARG A 318 -4.41 12.07 -20.26
N HIS A 319 -5.03 12.58 -21.33
CA HIS A 319 -5.43 13.98 -21.46
C HIS A 319 -6.45 14.37 -20.40
N TYR A 320 -6.29 15.56 -19.80
CA TYR A 320 -7.13 16.02 -18.69
C TYR A 320 -8.64 16.11 -19.04
N GLN A 321 -8.98 16.18 -20.32
CA GLN A 321 -10.35 16.10 -20.83
C GLN A 321 -11.07 14.80 -20.46
N PHE A 322 -10.33 13.72 -20.16
CA PHE A 322 -10.91 12.46 -19.69
C PHE A 322 -11.74 12.65 -18.42
N TRP A 323 -11.20 13.36 -17.42
CA TRP A 323 -11.87 13.60 -16.14
C TRP A 323 -13.12 14.47 -16.31
N PHE A 324 -13.11 15.44 -17.22
CA PHE A 324 -14.30 16.25 -17.51
C PHE A 324 -15.38 15.41 -18.20
N SER A 325 -14.98 14.61 -19.19
CA SER A 325 -15.88 13.78 -19.99
C SER A 325 -16.54 12.67 -19.17
N ILE A 326 -15.76 11.91 -18.39
CA ILE A 326 -16.30 10.80 -17.60
C ILE A 326 -17.31 11.29 -16.55
N ILE A 327 -17.01 12.38 -15.84
CA ILE A 327 -17.91 12.94 -14.84
C ILE A 327 -19.16 13.55 -15.50
N ALA A 328 -19.03 14.19 -16.66
CA ALA A 328 -20.18 14.69 -17.42
C ALA A 328 -21.13 13.57 -17.86
N LEU A 329 -20.59 12.44 -18.32
CA LEU A 329 -21.41 11.29 -18.73
C LEU A 329 -22.16 10.68 -17.54
N HIS A 330 -21.54 10.62 -16.35
CA HIS A 330 -22.19 10.22 -15.11
C HIS A 330 -23.33 11.16 -14.68
N ARG A 331 -23.29 12.45 -15.06
CA ARG A 331 -24.40 13.38 -14.83
C ARG A 331 -25.57 13.14 -15.78
N ILE A 332 -25.27 12.81 -17.04
CA ILE A 332 -26.28 12.64 -18.10
C ILE A 332 -26.93 11.25 -18.08
N GLY A 333 -26.21 10.23 -17.59
CA GLY A 333 -26.65 8.83 -17.66
C GLY A 333 -26.28 8.10 -18.92
N ALA A 334 -25.31 8.61 -19.67
CA ALA A 334 -24.69 7.86 -20.76
C ALA A 334 -23.70 6.84 -20.20
N LEU A 335 -23.54 5.71 -20.88
CA LEU A 335 -22.63 4.65 -20.50
C LEU A 335 -21.25 4.94 -21.07
N VAL A 336 -20.26 5.07 -20.19
CA VAL A 336 -18.89 5.37 -20.56
C VAL A 336 -18.20 4.11 -21.06
N ILE A 337 -17.45 4.21 -22.16
CA ILE A 337 -16.57 3.14 -22.65
C ILE A 337 -15.14 3.67 -22.76
N PRO A 338 -14.29 3.50 -21.73
CA PRO A 338 -12.88 3.83 -21.85
C PRO A 338 -12.19 2.86 -22.82
N ALA A 339 -11.35 3.39 -23.71
CA ALA A 339 -10.63 2.60 -24.70
C ALA A 339 -9.22 3.15 -24.95
N SER A 340 -8.30 2.24 -25.26
CA SER A 340 -6.90 2.55 -25.54
C SER A 340 -6.77 3.38 -26.83
N ASN A 341 -5.78 4.26 -26.88
CA ASN A 341 -5.44 5.02 -28.08
C ASN A 341 -4.71 4.18 -29.16
N MET A 342 -4.39 2.92 -28.86
CA MET A 342 -3.65 2.02 -29.75
C MET A 342 -4.54 1.20 -30.69
N LEU A 343 -5.87 1.38 -30.62
CA LEU A 343 -6.83 0.65 -31.44
C LEU A 343 -6.71 1.03 -32.92
N LYS A 344 -6.92 0.05 -33.80
CA LYS A 344 -6.97 0.24 -35.26
C LYS A 344 -8.40 0.15 -35.79
N GLU A 345 -8.57 0.38 -37.09
CA GLU A 345 -9.87 0.35 -37.78
C GLU A 345 -10.73 -0.86 -37.38
N HIS A 346 -10.21 -2.08 -37.52
CA HIS A 346 -10.95 -3.31 -37.18
C HIS A 346 -11.30 -3.41 -35.69
N ASP A 347 -10.46 -2.87 -34.81
CA ASP A 347 -10.73 -2.81 -33.37
C ASP A 347 -11.88 -1.86 -33.04
N PHE A 348 -11.91 -0.71 -33.73
CA PHE A 348 -12.97 0.28 -33.59
C PHE A 348 -14.27 -0.23 -34.17
N GLU A 349 -14.25 -0.80 -35.38
CA GLU A 349 -15.43 -1.40 -36.03
C GLU A 349 -16.10 -2.41 -35.10
N TYR A 350 -15.32 -3.37 -34.58
CA TYR A 350 -15.84 -4.37 -33.66
C TYR A 350 -16.52 -3.73 -32.46
N ARG A 351 -15.84 -2.79 -31.79
CA ARG A 351 -16.35 -2.18 -30.55
C ARG A 351 -17.54 -1.25 -30.78
N PHE A 352 -17.54 -0.50 -31.89
CA PHE A 352 -18.65 0.35 -32.28
C PHE A 352 -19.90 -0.46 -32.54
N ASN A 353 -19.76 -1.58 -33.25
CA ASN A 353 -20.90 -2.43 -33.60
C ASN A 353 -21.37 -3.28 -32.40
N SER A 354 -20.45 -3.85 -31.61
CA SER A 354 -20.81 -4.74 -30.50
C SER A 354 -21.41 -4.00 -29.31
N ALA A 355 -20.94 -2.78 -29.01
CA ALA A 355 -21.50 -1.94 -27.94
C ALA A 355 -22.54 -0.96 -28.46
N GLU A 356 -22.80 -0.96 -29.78
CA GLU A 356 -23.64 0.03 -30.46
C GLU A 356 -23.26 1.47 -30.07
N VAL A 357 -21.97 1.81 -30.14
CA VAL A 357 -21.45 3.11 -29.73
C VAL A 357 -22.11 4.21 -30.55
N SER A 358 -22.62 5.25 -29.88
CA SER A 358 -23.33 6.37 -30.51
C SER A 358 -22.49 7.64 -30.59
N ALA A 359 -21.53 7.81 -29.69
CA ALA A 359 -20.60 8.93 -29.70
C ALA A 359 -19.18 8.51 -29.31
N ILE A 360 -18.18 9.24 -29.79
CA ILE A 360 -16.78 9.07 -29.41
C ILE A 360 -16.14 10.44 -29.09
N VAL A 361 -15.34 10.47 -28.03
CA VAL A 361 -14.44 11.57 -27.69
C VAL A 361 -13.02 11.04 -27.76
N CYS A 362 -12.18 11.57 -28.66
CA CYS A 362 -10.83 11.06 -28.84
C CYS A 362 -9.76 12.15 -29.00
N SER A 363 -8.51 11.78 -28.72
CA SER A 363 -7.35 12.64 -28.93
C SER A 363 -7.08 12.86 -30.43
N ALA A 364 -6.61 14.06 -30.77
CA ALA A 364 -6.05 14.36 -32.09
C ALA A 364 -4.69 13.70 -32.35
N ASP A 365 -4.05 13.11 -31.32
CA ASP A 365 -2.71 12.54 -31.43
C ASP A 365 -2.67 11.32 -32.36
N GLY A 366 -1.58 11.21 -33.13
CA GLY A 366 -1.31 10.03 -33.96
C GLY A 366 -2.37 9.81 -35.05
N ASP A 367 -2.75 8.56 -35.27
CA ASP A 367 -3.68 8.14 -36.31
C ASP A 367 -5.11 7.87 -35.81
N ILE A 368 -5.40 8.13 -34.52
CA ILE A 368 -6.66 7.77 -33.85
C ILE A 368 -7.89 8.24 -34.64
N THR A 369 -7.97 9.53 -34.97
CA THR A 369 -9.12 10.11 -35.70
C THR A 369 -9.28 9.52 -37.10
N SER A 370 -8.18 9.14 -37.75
CA SER A 370 -8.23 8.51 -39.07
C SER A 370 -8.71 7.07 -39.00
N GLU A 371 -8.28 6.30 -37.99
CA GLU A 371 -8.75 4.94 -37.75
C GLU A 371 -10.25 4.93 -37.36
N VAL A 372 -10.69 5.92 -36.59
CA VAL A 372 -12.12 6.11 -36.27
C VAL A 372 -12.93 6.46 -37.51
N ASP A 373 -12.46 7.37 -38.37
CA ASP A 373 -13.17 7.73 -39.60
C ASP A 373 -13.38 6.53 -40.53
N LYS A 374 -12.36 5.65 -40.65
CA LYS A 374 -12.46 4.42 -41.43
C LYS A 374 -13.51 3.46 -40.85
N ALA A 375 -13.43 3.18 -39.55
CA ALA A 375 -14.39 2.31 -38.87
C ALA A 375 -15.82 2.88 -38.89
N CYS A 376 -15.97 4.20 -38.79
CA CYS A 376 -17.26 4.89 -38.84
C CYS A 376 -18.03 4.61 -40.14
N ALA A 377 -17.34 4.34 -41.26
CA ALA A 377 -17.99 4.05 -42.55
C ALA A 377 -18.86 2.79 -42.52
N VAL A 378 -18.55 1.84 -41.62
CA VAL A 378 -19.25 0.56 -41.46
C VAL A 378 -19.93 0.42 -40.09
N SER A 379 -20.01 1.51 -39.32
CA SER A 379 -20.61 1.54 -37.98
C SER A 379 -21.77 2.54 -37.91
N PRO A 380 -22.99 2.14 -38.29
CA PRO A 380 -24.13 3.06 -38.45
C PRO A 380 -24.65 3.66 -37.14
N THR A 381 -24.26 3.11 -35.99
CA THR A 381 -24.64 3.64 -34.68
C THR A 381 -23.86 4.88 -34.30
N LEU A 382 -22.61 5.04 -34.77
CA LEU A 382 -21.74 6.16 -34.42
C LEU A 382 -22.18 7.43 -35.14
N LYS A 383 -22.71 8.40 -34.38
CA LYS A 383 -23.30 9.64 -34.92
C LYS A 383 -22.50 10.88 -34.57
N THR A 384 -21.90 10.91 -33.38
CA THR A 384 -21.23 12.10 -32.86
C THR A 384 -19.75 11.82 -32.67
N LYS A 385 -18.90 12.61 -33.32
CA LYS A 385 -17.45 12.50 -33.27
C LYS A 385 -16.86 13.78 -32.70
N ILE A 386 -16.17 13.67 -31.57
CA ILE A 386 -15.61 14.80 -30.82
C ILE A 386 -14.10 14.60 -30.70
N ILE A 387 -13.34 15.63 -31.05
CA ILE A 387 -11.88 15.64 -31.01
C ILE A 387 -11.40 16.58 -29.91
N VAL A 388 -10.37 16.18 -29.16
CA VAL A 388 -9.66 17.04 -28.20
C VAL A 388 -8.27 17.40 -28.72
N ASN A 389 -7.78 18.58 -28.34
CA ASN A 389 -6.45 19.10 -28.70
C ASN A 389 -6.20 19.17 -30.22
N GLY A 390 -7.24 19.36 -31.03
CA GLY A 390 -7.11 19.48 -32.49
C GLY A 390 -8.43 19.80 -33.18
N GLN A 391 -8.37 19.97 -34.50
CA GLN A 391 -9.53 20.28 -35.35
C GLN A 391 -9.53 19.37 -36.57
N ARG A 392 -10.72 18.94 -37.00
CA ARG A 392 -10.90 18.07 -38.15
C ARG A 392 -12.29 18.27 -38.76
N GLU A 393 -12.40 18.25 -40.09
CA GLU A 393 -13.68 18.35 -40.77
C GLU A 393 -14.60 17.17 -40.39
N GLY A 394 -15.87 17.46 -40.08
CA GLY A 394 -16.83 16.45 -39.62
C GLY A 394 -16.66 16.00 -38.16
N TRP A 395 -15.85 16.71 -37.38
CA TRP A 395 -15.65 16.50 -35.95
C TRP A 395 -15.92 17.78 -35.17
N HIS A 396 -16.46 17.65 -33.96
CA HIS A 396 -16.61 18.77 -33.03
C HIS A 396 -15.32 19.03 -32.25
N ASP A 397 -14.90 20.29 -32.14
CA ASP A 397 -13.70 20.69 -31.40
C ASP A 397 -14.06 20.92 -29.92
N PHE A 398 -13.75 19.94 -29.09
CA PHE A 398 -14.03 20.00 -27.65
C PHE A 398 -13.43 21.23 -26.98
N ASN A 399 -12.18 21.58 -27.32
CA ASN A 399 -11.43 22.62 -26.64
C ASN A 399 -11.94 24.02 -27.00
N ALA A 400 -12.35 24.23 -28.25
CA ALA A 400 -12.92 25.50 -28.71
C ALA A 400 -14.39 25.67 -28.28
N GLU A 401 -15.21 24.61 -28.38
CA GLU A 401 -16.66 24.70 -28.20
C GLU A 401 -17.09 24.74 -26.74
N LEU A 402 -16.36 24.07 -25.82
CA LEU A 402 -16.78 23.88 -24.42
C LEU A 402 -17.09 25.19 -23.68
N SER A 403 -16.35 26.26 -23.96
CA SER A 403 -16.47 27.54 -23.24
C SER A 403 -17.83 28.23 -23.42
N ALA A 404 -18.59 27.87 -24.45
CA ALA A 404 -19.91 28.43 -24.75
C ALA A 404 -21.03 27.88 -23.85
N TYR A 405 -20.76 26.83 -23.06
CA TYR A 405 -21.78 26.12 -22.30
C TYR A 405 -21.79 26.51 -20.82
N SER A 406 -22.98 26.42 -20.22
CA SER A 406 -23.22 26.74 -18.80
C SER A 406 -22.37 25.88 -17.86
N THR A 407 -21.82 26.50 -16.82
CA THR A 407 -21.07 25.83 -15.74
C THR A 407 -21.97 25.17 -14.69
N HIS A 408 -23.28 25.19 -14.90
CA HIS A 408 -24.28 24.65 -13.98
C HIS A 408 -25.04 23.50 -14.62
N PHE A 409 -25.22 22.41 -13.87
CA PHE A 409 -25.99 21.23 -14.29
C PHE A 409 -26.64 20.60 -13.07
N GLU A 410 -27.97 20.68 -12.98
CA GLU A 410 -28.71 20.30 -11.76
C GLU A 410 -28.99 18.80 -11.69
N ARG A 411 -28.94 18.28 -10.45
CA ARG A 411 -29.48 16.96 -10.12
C ARG A 411 -31.01 17.02 -10.15
N THR A 412 -31.62 16.13 -10.91
CA THR A 412 -33.08 15.99 -11.03
C THR A 412 -33.55 14.62 -10.51
N ALA A 413 -34.86 14.42 -10.37
CA ALA A 413 -35.43 13.13 -10.00
C ALA A 413 -35.08 11.98 -10.97
N GLU A 414 -34.81 12.30 -12.24
CA GLU A 414 -34.45 11.34 -13.29
C GLU A 414 -32.94 11.04 -13.35
N THR A 415 -32.15 11.65 -12.46
CA THR A 415 -30.70 11.46 -12.42
C THR A 415 -30.38 10.00 -12.14
N PRO A 416 -29.55 9.36 -12.98
CA PRO A 416 -29.20 7.96 -12.80
C PRO A 416 -28.41 7.75 -11.52
N CYS A 417 -28.66 6.64 -10.83
CA CYS A 417 -28.00 6.31 -9.58
C CYS A 417 -28.07 4.82 -9.27
N GLY A 418 -27.32 4.39 -8.25
CA GLY A 418 -27.37 3.04 -7.72
C GLY A 418 -27.08 1.96 -8.74
N THR A 419 -28.07 1.10 -9.01
CA THR A 419 -27.92 -0.03 -9.92
C THR A 419 -28.07 0.33 -11.40
N ASP A 420 -28.34 1.60 -11.74
CA ASP A 420 -28.39 2.04 -13.14
C ASP A 420 -27.07 1.71 -13.87
N PRO A 421 -27.10 1.28 -15.14
CA PRO A 421 -25.91 1.12 -15.98
C PRO A 421 -25.09 2.41 -16.11
N MET A 422 -23.78 2.34 -15.91
CA MET A 422 -22.90 3.52 -15.89
C MET A 422 -21.68 3.38 -16.81
N LEU A 423 -21.07 2.20 -16.85
CA LEU A 423 -19.73 2.01 -17.40
C LEU A 423 -19.63 0.65 -18.07
N ILE A 424 -19.03 0.60 -19.25
CA ILE A 424 -18.71 -0.64 -19.95
C ILE A 424 -17.21 -0.67 -20.21
N PHE A 425 -16.58 -1.79 -19.90
CA PHE A 425 -15.22 -2.08 -20.34
C PHE A 425 -15.21 -3.19 -21.38
N PHE A 426 -14.30 -3.10 -22.33
CA PHE A 426 -13.93 -4.25 -23.15
C PHE A 426 -12.84 -5.05 -22.44
N SER A 427 -13.18 -6.21 -21.88
CA SER A 427 -12.20 -7.13 -21.27
C SER A 427 -11.64 -8.09 -22.31
N SER A 428 -10.31 -8.24 -22.36
CA SER A 428 -9.66 -9.18 -23.27
C SER A 428 -9.98 -10.62 -22.85
N GLY A 429 -10.71 -11.37 -23.67
CA GLY A 429 -10.91 -12.80 -23.46
C GLY A 429 -9.61 -13.58 -23.67
N THR A 430 -9.43 -14.71 -22.98
CA THR A 430 -8.27 -15.59 -23.19
C THR A 430 -8.36 -16.42 -24.48
N SER A 431 -9.56 -16.50 -25.09
CA SER A 431 -9.85 -17.36 -26.25
C SER A 431 -10.70 -16.71 -27.37
N GLY A 432 -11.05 -15.42 -27.28
CA GLY A 432 -11.95 -14.79 -28.25
C GLY A 432 -11.95 -13.25 -28.24
N ASN A 433 -12.91 -12.65 -28.95
CA ASN A 433 -13.07 -11.20 -29.02
C ASN A 433 -13.37 -10.58 -27.63
N PRO A 434 -13.00 -9.31 -27.38
CA PRO A 434 -13.19 -8.69 -26.07
C PRO A 434 -14.66 -8.62 -25.61
N LYS A 435 -14.93 -9.04 -24.37
CA LYS A 435 -16.28 -9.05 -23.78
C LYS A 435 -16.66 -7.70 -23.20
N LEU A 436 -17.95 -7.35 -23.21
CA LEU A 436 -18.46 -6.06 -22.70
C LEU A 436 -18.85 -6.16 -21.23
N VAL A 437 -17.94 -5.84 -20.32
CA VAL A 437 -18.19 -5.89 -18.87
C VAL A 437 -19.00 -4.68 -18.43
N LEU A 438 -20.25 -4.90 -18.00
CA LEU A 438 -21.15 -3.82 -17.57
C LEU A 438 -21.06 -3.56 -16.06
N HIS A 439 -20.92 -2.30 -15.69
CA HIS A 439 -20.87 -1.78 -14.32
C HIS A 439 -21.95 -0.75 -14.05
N SER A 440 -22.43 -0.70 -12.80
CA SER A 440 -23.46 0.24 -12.35
C SER A 440 -22.88 1.51 -11.71
N TYR A 441 -23.75 2.45 -11.32
CA TYR A 441 -23.37 3.62 -10.51
C TYR A 441 -22.78 3.25 -9.14
N GLN A 442 -22.92 2.00 -8.66
CA GLN A 442 -22.27 1.51 -7.44
C GLN A 442 -20.80 1.12 -7.63
N TYR A 443 -20.31 1.01 -8.88
CA TYR A 443 -18.91 0.65 -9.16
C TYR A 443 -17.87 1.55 -8.46
N PRO A 444 -18.03 2.89 -8.41
CA PRO A 444 -17.07 3.76 -7.71
C PRO A 444 -16.95 3.43 -6.23
N LEU A 445 -18.04 3.05 -5.55
CA LEU A 445 -18.01 2.73 -4.11
C LEU A 445 -17.05 1.58 -3.80
N GLY A 446 -16.96 0.59 -4.69
CA GLY A 446 -16.02 -0.52 -4.54
C GLY A 446 -14.54 -0.12 -4.64
N HIS A 447 -14.24 1.12 -5.05
CA HIS A 447 -12.87 1.66 -5.04
C HIS A 447 -12.49 2.35 -3.73
N TYR A 448 -13.39 2.45 -2.75
CA TYR A 448 -13.07 3.09 -1.48
C TYR A 448 -11.95 2.35 -0.75
N VAL A 449 -12.07 1.02 -0.63
CA VAL A 449 -11.02 0.17 -0.07
C VAL A 449 -9.74 0.23 -0.89
N THR A 450 -9.87 0.29 -2.22
CA THR A 450 -8.75 0.38 -3.17
C THR A 450 -7.87 1.59 -2.84
N ALA A 451 -8.47 2.76 -2.57
CA ALA A 451 -7.71 3.96 -2.24
C ALA A 451 -7.31 4.06 -0.76
N ARG A 452 -8.25 3.86 0.17
CA ARG A 452 -8.01 4.10 1.60
C ARG A 452 -7.06 3.08 2.22
N TYR A 453 -7.28 1.80 1.95
CA TYR A 453 -6.60 0.71 2.66
C TYR A 453 -5.52 0.03 1.82
N TRP A 454 -5.69 -0.06 0.50
CA TRP A 454 -4.64 -0.66 -0.34
C TRP A 454 -3.65 0.36 -0.86
N GLN A 455 -4.08 1.45 -1.49
CA GLN A 455 -3.16 2.49 -1.98
C GLN A 455 -2.67 3.44 -0.90
N ASN A 456 -3.35 3.42 0.26
CA ASN A 456 -3.11 4.32 1.36
C ASN A 456 -3.05 5.78 0.91
N ALA A 457 -4.02 6.19 0.08
CA ALA A 457 -4.09 7.52 -0.50
C ALA A 457 -4.09 8.58 0.61
N ASP A 458 -3.24 9.59 0.45
CA ASP A 458 -3.06 10.65 1.43
C ASP A 458 -3.88 11.89 1.03
N PRO A 459 -4.89 12.30 1.85
CA PRO A 459 -5.66 13.51 1.58
C PRO A 459 -4.84 14.80 1.51
N ASN A 460 -3.62 14.79 2.08
CA ASN A 460 -2.66 15.89 2.11
C ASN A 460 -1.48 15.69 1.14
N GLY A 461 -1.49 14.61 0.36
CA GLY A 461 -0.43 14.26 -0.58
C GLY A 461 -0.95 14.09 -2.02
N LEU A 462 -0.13 13.47 -2.86
CA LEU A 462 -0.48 13.10 -4.23
C LEU A 462 -0.37 11.59 -4.42
N HIS A 463 -1.43 11.01 -4.98
CA HIS A 463 -1.42 9.64 -5.46
C HIS A 463 -1.09 9.59 -6.96
N PHE A 464 -0.06 8.84 -7.34
CA PHE A 464 0.33 8.67 -8.73
C PHE A 464 0.13 7.23 -9.19
N THR A 465 -0.74 7.03 -10.18
CA THR A 465 -0.89 5.74 -10.86
C THR A 465 -0.41 5.79 -12.31
N ILE A 466 0.39 4.81 -12.72
CA ILE A 466 0.76 4.60 -14.12
C ILE A 466 -0.26 3.68 -14.79
N SER A 467 -1.06 4.27 -15.69
CA SER A 467 -2.03 3.58 -16.55
C SER A 467 -2.46 4.51 -17.69
N ASP A 468 -2.77 3.95 -18.84
CA ASP A 468 -3.61 4.64 -19.85
C ASP A 468 -5.08 4.70 -19.38
N THR A 469 -5.82 5.74 -19.75
CA THR A 469 -7.24 5.92 -19.36
C THR A 469 -8.17 4.88 -19.98
N GLY A 470 -7.75 4.21 -21.05
CA GLY A 470 -8.47 3.11 -21.67
C GLY A 470 -8.49 1.80 -20.88
N TRP A 471 -7.67 1.66 -19.84
CA TRP A 471 -7.64 0.47 -18.98
C TRP A 471 -8.39 0.69 -17.67
N GLY A 472 -9.03 -0.36 -17.16
CA GLY A 472 -9.72 -0.32 -15.86
C GLY A 472 -8.85 0.18 -14.71
N LYS A 473 -7.54 -0.07 -14.74
CA LYS A 473 -6.56 0.44 -13.75
C LYS A 473 -6.56 1.96 -13.62
N ALA A 474 -6.92 2.71 -14.67
CA ALA A 474 -7.06 4.16 -14.55
C ALA A 474 -8.14 4.54 -13.54
N LEU A 475 -9.26 3.81 -13.49
CA LEU A 475 -10.34 4.10 -12.54
C LEU A 475 -10.00 3.64 -11.11
N TRP A 476 -9.11 2.65 -10.96
CA TRP A 476 -8.59 2.20 -9.67
C TRP A 476 -7.67 3.22 -8.99
N GLY A 477 -6.94 4.02 -9.77
CA GLY A 477 -5.83 4.82 -9.24
C GLY A 477 -5.75 6.27 -9.74
N LYS A 478 -6.70 6.73 -10.55
CA LYS A 478 -6.71 8.11 -11.07
C LYS A 478 -8.05 8.83 -10.89
N LEU A 479 -9.03 8.24 -10.19
CA LEU A 479 -10.36 8.83 -10.11
C LEU A 479 -11.12 8.46 -8.83
N TYR A 480 -11.76 7.30 -8.79
CA TYR A 480 -12.88 7.07 -7.88
C TYR A 480 -12.46 7.05 -6.42
N GLY A 481 -11.66 6.06 -6.04
CA GLY A 481 -11.25 5.88 -4.64
C GLY A 481 -10.51 7.09 -4.07
N GLN A 482 -9.62 7.69 -4.87
CA GLN A 482 -8.77 8.79 -4.42
C GLN A 482 -9.62 10.02 -4.06
N TRP A 483 -10.59 10.39 -4.90
CA TRP A 483 -11.46 11.53 -4.62
C TRP A 483 -12.48 11.25 -3.52
N MET A 484 -12.92 9.99 -3.33
CA MET A 484 -13.71 9.60 -2.15
C MET A 484 -12.91 9.69 -0.84
N CYS A 485 -11.59 9.49 -0.91
CA CYS A 485 -10.66 9.74 0.19
C CYS A 485 -10.20 11.21 0.26
N GLU A 486 -10.77 12.10 -0.55
CA GLU A 486 -10.40 13.51 -0.64
C GLU A 486 -8.91 13.74 -1.00
N ALA A 487 -8.27 12.76 -1.64
CA ALA A 487 -6.87 12.81 -2.06
C ALA A 487 -6.76 13.32 -3.50
N ALA A 488 -5.69 14.06 -3.78
CA ALA A 488 -5.39 14.54 -5.12
C ALA A 488 -4.67 13.46 -5.95
N VAL A 489 -4.96 13.44 -7.25
CA VAL A 489 -4.29 12.53 -8.21
C VAL A 489 -3.26 13.28 -9.02
N PHE A 490 -2.11 12.65 -9.23
CA PHE A 490 -1.07 13.09 -10.15
C PHE A 490 -1.13 12.28 -11.43
N VAL A 491 -1.04 12.95 -12.57
CA VAL A 491 -1.08 12.35 -13.89
C VAL A 491 0.05 12.91 -14.73
N TYR A 492 0.89 12.01 -15.21
CA TYR A 492 1.87 12.31 -16.24
C TYR A 492 1.44 11.68 -17.57
N ASP A 493 1.39 12.48 -18.64
CA ASP A 493 1.17 12.01 -20.00
C ASP A 493 2.49 11.79 -20.74
N PHE A 494 2.63 10.60 -21.32
CA PHE A 494 3.82 10.17 -22.04
C PHE A 494 3.43 9.16 -23.12
N ASP A 495 4.22 9.12 -24.21
CA ASP A 495 4.03 8.14 -25.30
C ASP A 495 4.83 6.86 -25.07
N ARG A 496 6.03 6.98 -24.47
CA ARG A 496 6.90 5.87 -24.12
C ARG A 496 7.33 6.00 -22.66
N PHE A 497 7.37 4.86 -21.98
CA PHE A 497 7.80 4.83 -20.60
C PHE A 497 9.32 5.00 -20.52
N HIS A 498 9.75 6.01 -19.77
CA HIS A 498 11.14 6.32 -19.47
C HIS A 498 11.29 6.49 -17.96
N ALA A 499 12.06 5.62 -17.32
CA ALA A 499 12.19 5.61 -15.86
C ALA A 499 12.87 6.89 -15.34
N ASP A 500 13.92 7.33 -16.04
CA ASP A 500 14.70 8.54 -15.78
C ASP A 500 13.89 9.84 -15.89
N ASP A 501 12.82 9.82 -16.67
CA ASP A 501 11.89 10.93 -16.81
C ASP A 501 10.86 11.02 -15.67
N ILE A 502 10.43 9.85 -15.17
CA ILE A 502 9.40 9.74 -14.12
C ILE A 502 9.99 9.86 -12.71
N LEU A 503 11.15 9.25 -12.44
CA LEU A 503 11.77 9.22 -11.12
C LEU A 503 11.98 10.63 -10.50
N PRO A 504 12.41 11.67 -11.25
CA PRO A 504 12.52 13.04 -10.72
C PRO A 504 11.18 13.65 -10.28
N MET A 505 10.05 13.17 -10.81
CA MET A 505 8.73 13.73 -10.51
C MET A 505 8.28 13.43 -9.08
N PHE A 506 8.74 12.34 -8.47
CA PHE A 506 8.38 11.97 -7.11
C PHE A 506 8.67 13.10 -6.13
N LYS A 507 9.93 13.56 -6.09
CA LYS A 507 10.29 14.69 -5.24
C LYS A 507 9.70 16.01 -5.72
N LYS A 508 9.75 16.31 -7.02
CA LYS A 508 9.29 17.58 -7.59
C LYS A 508 7.84 17.89 -7.21
N TYR A 509 6.97 16.88 -7.26
CA TYR A 509 5.54 17.01 -7.00
C TYR A 509 5.14 16.53 -5.61
N ASN A 510 6.10 16.05 -4.80
CA ASN A 510 5.83 15.43 -3.50
C ASN A 510 4.80 14.28 -3.60
N VAL A 511 5.03 13.35 -4.54
CA VAL A 511 4.22 12.13 -4.67
C VAL A 511 4.41 11.27 -3.43
N THR A 512 3.32 10.99 -2.72
CA THR A 512 3.34 10.27 -1.42
C THR A 512 2.93 8.81 -1.55
N SER A 513 2.10 8.47 -2.54
CA SER A 513 1.71 7.09 -2.83
C SER A 513 1.78 6.81 -4.33
N PHE A 514 2.21 5.59 -4.68
CA PHE A 514 2.46 5.20 -6.07
C PHE A 514 1.86 3.84 -6.40
N CYS A 515 1.25 3.70 -7.58
CA CYS A 515 0.75 2.43 -8.07
C CYS A 515 1.12 2.20 -9.53
N ALA A 516 1.70 1.04 -9.81
CA ALA A 516 2.02 0.62 -11.18
C ALA A 516 1.96 -0.91 -11.33
N PRO A 517 1.90 -1.44 -12.56
CA PRO A 517 2.11 -2.87 -12.78
C PRO A 517 3.57 -3.29 -12.49
N PRO A 518 3.83 -4.59 -12.20
CA PRO A 518 5.19 -5.09 -12.02
C PRO A 518 6.16 -4.74 -13.15
N THR A 519 5.68 -4.70 -14.38
CA THR A 519 6.46 -4.26 -15.55
C THR A 519 7.14 -2.91 -15.33
N MET A 520 6.47 -1.93 -14.73
CA MET A 520 7.04 -0.59 -14.52
C MET A 520 8.08 -0.58 -13.41
N TYR A 521 7.84 -1.33 -12.32
CA TYR A 521 8.84 -1.51 -11.26
C TYR A 521 10.09 -2.20 -11.77
N ARG A 522 9.97 -3.18 -12.68
CA ARG A 522 11.13 -3.81 -13.35
C ARG A 522 12.01 -2.80 -14.09
N PHE A 523 11.41 -1.80 -14.74
CA PHE A 523 12.21 -0.74 -15.37
C PHE A 523 12.86 0.18 -14.35
N PHE A 524 12.17 0.55 -13.26
CA PHE A 524 12.77 1.39 -12.22
C PHE A 524 13.96 0.74 -11.53
N ILE A 525 13.87 -0.54 -11.14
CA ILE A 525 14.97 -1.24 -10.44
C ILE A 525 16.19 -1.53 -11.33
N LYS A 526 16.05 -1.37 -12.66
CA LYS A 526 17.18 -1.45 -13.61
C LYS A 526 17.92 -0.12 -13.73
N GLU A 527 17.34 0.98 -13.27
CA GLU A 527 18.03 2.27 -13.13
C GLU A 527 18.83 2.32 -11.82
N ASP A 528 19.82 3.22 -11.78
CA ASP A 528 20.51 3.54 -10.54
C ASP A 528 19.66 4.49 -9.68
N LEU A 529 18.80 3.90 -8.84
CA LEU A 529 17.86 4.62 -7.98
C LEU A 529 18.54 5.58 -6.99
N SER A 530 19.84 5.39 -6.68
CA SER A 530 20.58 6.28 -5.78
C SER A 530 20.74 7.71 -6.33
N LYS A 531 20.52 7.91 -7.62
CA LYS A 531 20.58 9.22 -8.30
C LYS A 531 19.32 10.08 -8.09
N TYR A 532 18.25 9.51 -7.57
CA TYR A 532 16.94 10.16 -7.48
C TYR A 532 16.51 10.32 -6.02
N ASP A 533 15.93 11.47 -5.68
CA ASP A 533 15.31 11.68 -4.37
C ASP A 533 13.89 11.10 -4.37
N LEU A 534 13.70 9.97 -3.68
CA LEU A 534 12.40 9.32 -3.52
C LEU A 534 11.82 9.52 -2.10
N SER A 535 12.38 10.45 -1.31
CA SER A 535 12.00 10.66 0.11
C SER A 535 10.55 11.09 0.33
N SER A 536 9.87 11.62 -0.70
CA SER A 536 8.44 11.94 -0.64
C SER A 536 7.56 10.70 -0.64
N LEU A 537 8.00 9.61 -1.30
CA LEU A 537 7.22 8.39 -1.43
C LEU A 537 7.15 7.67 -0.08
N LYS A 538 5.94 7.35 0.36
CA LYS A 538 5.67 6.67 1.64
C LYS A 538 5.03 5.32 1.46
N TYR A 539 4.38 5.09 0.32
CA TYR A 539 3.60 3.87 0.09
C TYR A 539 3.61 3.49 -1.39
N ALA A 540 3.76 2.20 -1.69
CA ALA A 540 3.85 1.70 -3.06
C ALA A 540 3.01 0.43 -3.24
N CYS A 541 2.20 0.43 -4.29
CA CYS A 541 1.27 -0.65 -4.61
C CYS A 541 1.54 -1.20 -5.98
N ILE A 542 1.14 -2.45 -6.16
CA ILE A 542 1.39 -3.20 -7.39
C ILE A 542 0.21 -4.10 -7.72
N ALA A 543 -0.25 -4.02 -8.97
CA ALA A 543 -1.37 -4.84 -9.44
C ALA A 543 -1.40 -4.89 -10.96
N GLY A 544 -2.04 -5.94 -11.48
CA GLY A 544 -2.33 -6.14 -12.91
C GLY A 544 -1.53 -7.27 -13.55
N GLU A 545 -0.42 -7.67 -12.94
CA GLU A 545 0.37 -8.86 -13.25
C GLU A 545 0.86 -9.44 -11.92
N ALA A 546 1.24 -10.72 -11.90
CA ALA A 546 1.80 -11.34 -10.72
C ALA A 546 3.21 -10.78 -10.42
N LEU A 547 3.47 -10.47 -9.15
CA LEU A 547 4.72 -9.86 -8.69
C LEU A 547 5.83 -10.91 -8.54
N ASN A 548 6.91 -10.72 -9.29
CA ASN A 548 8.14 -11.46 -9.04
C ASN A 548 8.78 -11.00 -7.71
N PRO A 549 9.10 -11.91 -6.76
CA PRO A 549 9.72 -11.56 -5.48
C PRO A 549 11.01 -10.73 -5.59
N GLU A 550 11.82 -10.93 -6.64
CA GLU A 550 13.05 -10.16 -6.84
C GLU A 550 12.77 -8.66 -7.06
N VAL A 551 11.66 -8.33 -7.73
CA VAL A 551 11.25 -6.93 -7.92
C VAL A 551 10.92 -6.27 -6.57
N PHE A 552 10.26 -7.01 -5.68
CA PHE A 552 10.01 -6.57 -4.31
C PHE A 552 11.32 -6.32 -3.56
N HIS A 553 12.23 -7.29 -3.57
CA HIS A 553 13.47 -7.21 -2.80
C HIS A 553 14.39 -6.08 -3.28
N GLN A 554 14.54 -5.90 -4.60
CA GLN A 554 15.35 -4.81 -5.14
C GLN A 554 14.75 -3.44 -4.84
N PHE A 555 13.44 -3.28 -5.00
CA PHE A 555 12.76 -2.01 -4.70
C PHE A 555 12.82 -1.69 -3.20
N TYR A 556 12.59 -2.68 -2.32
CA TYR A 556 12.70 -2.53 -0.88
C TYR A 556 14.12 -2.18 -0.45
N LYS A 557 15.14 -2.85 -1.01
CA LYS A 557 16.55 -2.54 -0.73
C LYS A 557 16.91 -1.12 -1.13
N ALA A 558 16.37 -0.62 -2.25
CA ALA A 558 16.68 0.72 -2.75
C ALA A 558 15.92 1.84 -2.02
N THR A 559 14.71 1.58 -1.53
CA THR A 559 13.79 2.64 -1.05
C THR A 559 13.34 2.47 0.41
N GLY A 560 13.47 1.28 0.98
CA GLY A 560 12.86 0.91 2.26
C GLY A 560 11.34 0.69 2.20
N ILE A 561 10.73 0.77 1.01
CA ILE A 561 9.27 0.70 0.85
C ILE A 561 8.87 -0.69 0.37
N LYS A 562 7.94 -1.32 1.09
CA LYS A 562 7.36 -2.62 0.72
C LYS A 562 6.35 -2.44 -0.41
N LEU A 563 6.38 -3.32 -1.40
CA LEU A 563 5.38 -3.33 -2.47
C LEU A 563 4.14 -4.08 -2.01
N MET A 564 3.01 -3.39 -2.00
CA MET A 564 1.73 -3.92 -1.51
C MET A 564 0.94 -4.48 -2.70
N GLU A 565 0.99 -5.80 -2.88
CA GLU A 565 0.31 -6.48 -3.99
C GLU A 565 -1.20 -6.45 -3.83
N GLY A 566 -1.90 -6.32 -4.95
CA GLY A 566 -3.36 -6.36 -5.04
C GLY A 566 -3.82 -7.08 -6.31
N PHE A 567 -4.91 -7.81 -6.18
CA PHE A 567 -5.55 -8.58 -7.24
C PHE A 567 -7.00 -8.14 -7.46
N GLY A 568 -7.38 -8.11 -8.72
CA GLY A 568 -8.75 -7.98 -9.20
C GLY A 568 -8.76 -7.91 -10.72
N GLN A 569 -9.94 -7.78 -11.30
CA GLN A 569 -10.16 -7.93 -12.73
C GLN A 569 -10.92 -6.73 -13.30
N THR A 570 -11.29 -6.79 -14.57
CA THR A 570 -12.15 -5.74 -15.16
C THR A 570 -13.55 -5.81 -14.58
N GLU A 571 -13.97 -7.03 -14.26
CA GLU A 571 -15.25 -7.44 -13.68
C GLU A 571 -15.36 -7.13 -12.19
N THR A 572 -14.26 -6.85 -11.49
CA THR A 572 -14.22 -6.54 -10.07
C THR A 572 -13.45 -5.24 -9.77
N THR A 573 -13.45 -4.81 -8.51
CA THR A 573 -12.42 -3.89 -7.99
C THR A 573 -11.36 -4.70 -7.25
N LEU A 574 -10.70 -4.12 -6.24
CA LEU A 574 -9.71 -4.83 -5.43
C LEU A 574 -10.35 -6.01 -4.68
N THR A 575 -10.04 -7.23 -5.08
CA THR A 575 -10.65 -8.47 -4.54
C THR A 575 -9.79 -9.10 -3.45
N ILE A 576 -8.46 -9.14 -3.63
CA ILE A 576 -7.48 -9.65 -2.66
C ILE A 576 -6.34 -8.65 -2.60
N ALA A 577 -5.80 -8.36 -1.41
CA ALA A 577 -4.72 -7.37 -1.28
C ALA A 577 -3.91 -7.53 0.01
N ASN A 578 -2.72 -6.93 -0.02
CA ASN A 578 -1.99 -6.53 1.18
C ASN A 578 -2.42 -5.09 1.52
N VAL A 579 -3.25 -4.92 2.55
CA VAL A 579 -3.71 -3.58 3.00
C VAL A 579 -2.83 -3.01 4.09
N VAL A 580 -3.03 -1.73 4.44
CA VAL A 580 -2.38 -1.09 5.58
C VAL A 580 -2.52 -1.97 6.82
N GLY A 581 -1.38 -2.26 7.44
CA GLY A 581 -1.27 -3.10 8.61
C GLY A 581 -0.97 -4.56 8.39
N MET A 582 -1.05 -5.02 7.14
CA MET A 582 -0.58 -6.36 6.80
C MET A 582 0.91 -6.35 6.45
N GLU A 583 1.57 -7.45 6.79
CA GLU A 583 2.94 -7.72 6.36
C GLU A 583 2.92 -8.45 5.00
N PRO A 584 3.32 -7.82 3.89
CA PRO A 584 3.26 -8.47 2.58
C PRO A 584 4.25 -9.64 2.51
N LYS A 585 3.77 -10.80 2.08
CA LYS A 585 4.63 -11.94 1.71
C LYS A 585 4.96 -11.86 0.22
N PRO A 586 6.23 -11.67 -0.18
CA PRO A 586 6.60 -11.56 -1.60
C PRO A 586 6.13 -12.78 -2.42
N GLY A 587 5.35 -12.53 -3.47
CA GLY A 587 4.73 -13.58 -4.30
C GLY A 587 3.29 -13.95 -3.89
N SER A 588 2.79 -13.42 -2.77
CA SER A 588 1.40 -13.53 -2.37
C SER A 588 0.61 -12.25 -2.70
N MET A 589 -0.59 -12.45 -3.22
CA MET A 589 -1.55 -11.37 -3.48
C MET A 589 -2.11 -10.73 -2.20
N GLY A 590 -1.89 -11.34 -1.02
CA GLY A 590 -2.42 -10.89 0.26
C GLY A 590 -3.67 -11.66 0.69
N LYS A 591 -4.59 -10.98 1.38
CA LYS A 591 -5.82 -11.55 1.96
C LYS A 591 -7.07 -10.98 1.28
N PRO A 592 -8.23 -11.65 1.38
CA PRO A 592 -9.48 -11.16 0.81
C PRO A 592 -9.82 -9.74 1.29
N ASN A 593 -10.22 -8.87 0.38
CA ASN A 593 -10.87 -7.61 0.74
C ASN A 593 -12.23 -7.95 1.38
N PRO A 594 -12.53 -7.53 2.63
CA PRO A 594 -13.79 -7.86 3.31
C PRO A 594 -15.07 -7.38 2.61
N GLN A 595 -14.96 -6.50 1.61
CA GLN A 595 -16.05 -6.18 0.68
C GLN A 595 -16.57 -7.40 -0.10
N TYR A 596 -15.74 -8.42 -0.28
CA TYR A 596 -16.02 -9.62 -1.06
C TYR A 596 -15.89 -10.88 -0.21
N ASP A 597 -16.83 -11.81 -0.33
CA ASP A 597 -16.70 -13.16 0.22
C ASP A 597 -15.92 -14.02 -0.80
N VAL A 598 -14.59 -14.00 -0.68
CA VAL A 598 -13.68 -14.69 -1.61
C VAL A 598 -13.41 -16.11 -1.11
N GLN A 599 -13.61 -17.08 -2.00
CA GLN A 599 -13.40 -18.50 -1.77
C GLN A 599 -12.41 -19.07 -2.79
N VAL A 600 -11.70 -20.14 -2.43
CA VAL A 600 -10.97 -20.98 -3.38
C VAL A 600 -11.76 -22.28 -3.55
N LEU A 601 -12.28 -22.55 -4.74
CA LEU A 601 -13.13 -23.71 -5.01
C LEU A 601 -12.39 -24.78 -5.83
N LEU A 602 -12.55 -26.03 -5.44
CA LEU A 602 -12.13 -27.19 -6.21
C LEU A 602 -13.06 -27.42 -7.42
N PRO A 603 -12.65 -28.24 -8.41
CA PRO A 603 -13.47 -28.48 -9.61
C PRO A 603 -14.85 -29.09 -9.37
N ASP A 604 -15.09 -29.68 -8.19
CA ASP A 604 -16.38 -30.23 -7.77
C ASP A 604 -17.27 -29.22 -7.03
N GLY A 605 -16.81 -27.96 -6.91
CA GLY A 605 -17.52 -26.86 -6.24
C GLY A 605 -17.31 -26.79 -4.73
N THR A 606 -16.51 -27.69 -4.14
CA THR A 606 -16.20 -27.65 -2.71
C THR A 606 -15.07 -26.65 -2.38
N PRO A 607 -15.07 -26.00 -1.19
CA PRO A 607 -13.95 -25.16 -0.78
C PRO A 607 -12.64 -25.95 -0.65
N ALA A 608 -11.55 -25.39 -1.16
CA ALA A 608 -10.21 -25.97 -1.07
C ALA A 608 -9.64 -25.85 0.36
N GLY A 609 -8.91 -26.87 0.80
CA GLY A 609 -8.15 -26.82 2.05
C GLY A 609 -6.88 -25.96 1.96
N VAL A 610 -6.21 -25.75 3.09
CA VAL A 610 -4.90 -25.08 3.14
C VAL A 610 -3.90 -25.82 2.24
N GLY A 611 -3.20 -25.07 1.38
CA GLY A 611 -2.24 -25.60 0.40
C GLY A 611 -2.86 -26.26 -0.84
N GLU A 612 -4.20 -26.41 -0.90
CA GLU A 612 -4.87 -26.96 -2.08
C GLU A 612 -5.14 -25.88 -3.13
N THR A 613 -4.85 -26.19 -4.39
CA THR A 613 -5.08 -25.27 -5.51
C THR A 613 -6.49 -25.41 -6.07
N GLY A 614 -7.23 -24.31 -6.08
CA GLY A 614 -8.55 -24.19 -6.69
C GLY A 614 -8.73 -22.88 -7.46
N GLU A 615 -9.94 -22.63 -7.94
CA GLU A 615 -10.34 -21.39 -8.60
C GLU A 615 -10.73 -20.34 -7.56
N ILE A 616 -10.26 -19.10 -7.73
CA ILE A 616 -10.70 -17.95 -6.94
C ILE A 616 -12.12 -17.59 -7.39
N CYS A 617 -13.06 -17.62 -6.46
CA CYS A 617 -14.46 -17.30 -6.70
C CYS A 617 -14.94 -16.26 -5.70
N VAL A 618 -15.87 -15.40 -6.11
CA VAL A 618 -16.54 -14.45 -5.21
C VAL A 618 -17.97 -14.94 -4.99
N LYS A 619 -18.32 -15.26 -3.75
CA LYS A 619 -19.67 -15.70 -3.40
C LYS A 619 -20.66 -14.55 -3.57
N LEU A 620 -21.79 -14.85 -4.18
CA LEU A 620 -22.86 -13.92 -4.42
C LEU A 620 -23.83 -13.94 -3.23
N LYS A 621 -24.45 -12.78 -2.93
CA LYS A 621 -25.39 -12.65 -1.80
C LYS A 621 -26.68 -13.48 -2.01
N ASP A 622 -27.07 -13.69 -3.26
CA ASP A 622 -28.15 -14.57 -3.68
C ASP A 622 -27.62 -15.45 -4.81
N ALA A 623 -27.96 -16.75 -4.79
CA ALA A 623 -27.51 -17.72 -5.78
C ALA A 623 -27.91 -17.38 -7.22
N ASN A 624 -28.96 -16.57 -7.40
CA ASN A 624 -29.43 -16.08 -8.70
C ASN A 624 -29.09 -14.60 -8.96
N ALA A 625 -28.53 -13.88 -7.98
CA ALA A 625 -28.11 -12.51 -8.21
C ALA A 625 -26.87 -12.51 -9.11
N LYS A 626 -26.89 -11.72 -10.18
CA LYS A 626 -25.66 -11.31 -10.87
C LYS A 626 -24.86 -10.37 -9.93
N GLY A 627 -23.95 -9.53 -10.43
CA GLY A 627 -23.24 -8.56 -9.55
C GLY A 627 -24.10 -7.52 -8.82
N TYR A 628 -25.43 -7.59 -8.91
CA TYR A 628 -26.36 -6.73 -8.20
C TYR A 628 -26.18 -6.82 -6.67
N GLY A 629 -26.06 -5.68 -6.01
CA GLY A 629 -25.96 -5.59 -4.55
C GLY A 629 -24.57 -5.87 -3.97
N VAL A 630 -23.55 -6.05 -4.82
CA VAL A 630 -22.13 -6.11 -4.44
C VAL A 630 -21.39 -4.96 -5.15
N PRO A 631 -21.22 -3.79 -4.50
CA PRO A 631 -20.48 -2.67 -5.09
C PRO A 631 -19.13 -3.10 -5.66
N GLY A 632 -18.82 -2.60 -6.85
CA GLY A 632 -17.59 -2.93 -7.58
C GLY A 632 -17.61 -4.23 -8.39
N LEU A 633 -18.58 -5.13 -8.21
CA LEU A 633 -18.74 -6.33 -9.04
C LEU A 633 -19.58 -6.00 -10.28
N ALA A 634 -19.16 -6.49 -11.45
CA ALA A 634 -19.85 -6.30 -12.72
C ALA A 634 -21.24 -6.94 -12.71
N LEU A 635 -22.18 -6.28 -13.38
CA LEU A 635 -23.56 -6.74 -13.51
C LEU A 635 -23.69 -7.94 -14.44
N CYS A 636 -22.95 -7.96 -15.55
CA CYS A 636 -22.92 -9.05 -16.53
C CYS A 636 -21.89 -8.76 -17.64
N TYR A 637 -21.77 -9.69 -18.59
CA TYR A 637 -21.32 -9.36 -19.94
C TYR A 637 -22.52 -8.87 -20.76
N TYR A 638 -22.47 -7.62 -21.21
CA TYR A 638 -23.55 -6.97 -21.94
C TYR A 638 -23.75 -7.61 -23.33
N GLY A 639 -24.98 -8.04 -23.61
CA GLY A 639 -25.33 -8.72 -24.87
C GLY A 639 -24.83 -10.16 -24.98
N ASP A 640 -24.29 -10.75 -23.92
CA ASP A 640 -23.68 -12.09 -23.92
C ASP A 640 -24.19 -12.91 -22.72
N GLU A 641 -25.40 -13.44 -22.86
CA GLU A 641 -26.08 -14.21 -21.81
C GLU A 641 -25.38 -15.53 -21.50
N GLU A 642 -24.80 -16.18 -22.51
CA GLU A 642 -24.10 -17.46 -22.38
C GLU A 642 -22.85 -17.31 -21.50
N ASN A 643 -21.93 -16.40 -21.86
CA ASN A 643 -20.74 -16.18 -21.04
C ASN A 643 -21.09 -15.63 -19.66
N THR A 644 -22.18 -14.86 -19.55
CA THR A 644 -22.68 -14.39 -18.24
C THR A 644 -23.13 -15.57 -17.38
N ALA A 645 -23.92 -16.49 -17.92
CA ALA A 645 -24.37 -17.68 -17.21
C ALA A 645 -23.22 -18.64 -16.87
N GLU A 646 -22.22 -18.76 -17.74
CA GLU A 646 -21.02 -19.54 -17.44
C GLU A 646 -20.20 -18.91 -16.30
N THR A 647 -20.10 -17.59 -16.25
CA THR A 647 -19.23 -16.90 -15.28
C THR A 647 -19.90 -16.66 -13.93
N TRP A 648 -21.19 -16.33 -13.92
CA TRP A 648 -22.03 -16.24 -12.72
C TRP A 648 -22.89 -17.49 -12.62
N ARG A 649 -22.35 -18.53 -11.99
CA ARG A 649 -23.00 -19.84 -11.83
C ARG A 649 -22.87 -20.32 -10.39
N GLU A 650 -23.79 -21.19 -9.99
CA GLU A 650 -23.71 -21.91 -8.71
C GLU A 650 -23.64 -20.98 -7.47
N GLY A 651 -24.11 -19.73 -7.60
CA GLY A 651 -24.04 -18.70 -6.56
C GLY A 651 -22.67 -18.04 -6.39
N TYR A 652 -21.77 -18.18 -7.37
CA TYR A 652 -20.44 -17.57 -7.40
C TYR A 652 -20.19 -16.81 -8.69
N TYR A 653 -19.42 -15.73 -8.58
CA TYR A 653 -18.67 -15.17 -9.70
C TYR A 653 -17.33 -15.92 -9.81
N HIS A 654 -17.14 -16.61 -10.93
CA HIS A 654 -15.92 -17.36 -11.26
C HIS A 654 -14.90 -16.47 -11.94
N THR A 655 -13.74 -16.26 -11.32
CA THR A 655 -12.71 -15.35 -11.86
C THR A 655 -11.97 -15.96 -13.05
N GLY A 656 -11.91 -17.30 -13.16
CA GLY A 656 -11.02 -18.03 -14.07
C GLY A 656 -9.54 -17.99 -13.68
N ASP A 657 -9.20 -17.47 -12.49
CA ASP A 657 -7.87 -17.46 -11.90
C ASP A 657 -7.75 -18.49 -10.78
N THR A 658 -6.59 -19.13 -10.65
CA THR A 658 -6.34 -20.16 -9.63
C THR A 658 -5.31 -19.71 -8.59
N ALA A 659 -5.55 -20.12 -7.35
CA ALA A 659 -4.66 -19.88 -6.23
C ALA A 659 -4.76 -21.01 -5.21
N TRP A 660 -3.82 -21.02 -4.26
CA TRP A 660 -3.93 -21.77 -3.01
C TRP A 660 -3.79 -20.79 -1.84
N VAL A 661 -4.28 -21.20 -0.67
CA VAL A 661 -4.25 -20.39 0.56
C VAL A 661 -3.31 -21.03 1.57
N ASP A 662 -2.44 -20.24 2.19
CA ASP A 662 -1.55 -20.72 3.26
C ASP A 662 -2.23 -20.70 4.64
N GLU A 663 -1.55 -21.25 5.64
CA GLU A 663 -2.01 -21.32 7.03
C GLU A 663 -2.30 -19.95 7.67
N ASP A 664 -1.73 -18.86 7.16
CA ASP A 664 -1.95 -17.50 7.63
C ASP A 664 -3.08 -16.79 6.85
N GLY A 665 -3.70 -17.48 5.89
CA GLY A 665 -4.79 -16.97 5.05
C GLY A 665 -4.33 -16.17 3.82
N TYR A 666 -3.04 -16.19 3.48
CA TYR A 666 -2.52 -15.49 2.29
C TYR A 666 -2.77 -16.29 1.01
N PHE A 667 -3.17 -15.60 -0.05
CA PHE A 667 -3.48 -16.19 -1.35
C PHE A 667 -2.26 -16.15 -2.25
N TRP A 668 -1.93 -17.29 -2.83
CA TRP A 668 -0.77 -17.47 -3.70
C TRP A 668 -1.22 -17.77 -5.12
N TYR A 669 -0.93 -16.85 -6.04
CA TYR A 669 -1.36 -16.95 -7.42
C TYR A 669 -0.65 -18.11 -8.15
N VAL A 670 -1.41 -18.94 -8.85
CA VAL A 670 -0.87 -20.06 -9.64
C VAL A 670 -0.89 -19.75 -11.14
N GLY A 671 -1.99 -19.18 -11.63
CA GLY A 671 -2.21 -18.92 -13.04
C GLY A 671 -3.69 -18.95 -13.41
N ARG A 672 -3.99 -18.66 -14.67
CA ARG A 672 -5.33 -18.85 -15.21
C ARG A 672 -5.66 -20.33 -15.33
N VAL A 673 -6.93 -20.70 -15.17
CA VAL A 673 -7.39 -22.10 -15.28
C VAL A 673 -6.95 -22.74 -16.60
N ASP A 674 -6.94 -21.98 -17.69
CA ASP A 674 -6.53 -22.39 -19.04
C ASP A 674 -5.01 -22.37 -19.28
N ASP A 675 -4.23 -21.76 -18.39
CA ASP A 675 -2.76 -21.67 -18.49
C ASP A 675 -2.03 -22.73 -17.64
N VAL A 676 -2.72 -23.47 -16.77
CA VAL A 676 -2.11 -24.53 -15.94
C VAL A 676 -1.61 -25.69 -16.81
N ILE A 677 -0.30 -25.97 -16.74
CA ILE A 677 0.34 -27.02 -17.52
C ILE A 677 0.11 -28.36 -16.84
N LYS A 678 -0.39 -29.36 -17.59
CA LYS A 678 -0.64 -30.71 -17.09
C LYS A 678 0.43 -31.66 -17.62
N SER A 679 1.46 -31.91 -16.82
CA SER A 679 2.62 -32.75 -17.19
C SER A 679 2.71 -33.97 -16.27
N SER A 680 2.50 -35.18 -16.81
CA SER A 680 2.56 -36.44 -16.05
C SER A 680 1.64 -36.48 -14.82
N GLY A 681 0.44 -35.88 -14.92
CA GLY A 681 -0.51 -35.78 -13.81
C GLY A 681 -0.26 -34.63 -12.82
N TYR A 682 0.90 -33.94 -12.90
CA TYR A 682 1.17 -32.75 -12.10
C TYR A 682 0.52 -31.52 -12.74
N ARG A 683 -0.08 -30.68 -11.89
CA ARG A 683 -0.53 -29.32 -12.25
C ARG A 683 0.61 -28.36 -11.96
N ILE A 684 1.10 -27.71 -13.00
CA ILE A 684 2.26 -26.83 -12.92
C ILE A 684 1.82 -25.43 -13.31
N GLY A 685 1.90 -24.50 -12.35
CA GLY A 685 1.67 -23.09 -12.60
C GLY A 685 2.86 -22.49 -13.38
N PRO A 686 2.62 -21.79 -14.51
CA PRO A 686 3.71 -21.19 -15.27
C PRO A 686 4.45 -20.11 -14.48
N PHE A 687 3.75 -19.39 -13.62
CA PHE A 687 4.28 -18.25 -12.87
C PHE A 687 5.42 -18.61 -11.90
N GLU A 688 5.34 -19.77 -11.25
CA GLU A 688 6.39 -20.24 -10.33
C GLU A 688 7.73 -20.43 -11.07
N ILE A 689 7.69 -20.98 -12.28
CA ILE A 689 8.88 -21.24 -13.09
C ILE A 689 9.41 -19.93 -13.69
N GLU A 690 8.52 -19.06 -14.17
CA GLU A 690 8.88 -17.71 -14.61
C GLU A 690 9.59 -16.93 -13.51
N SER A 691 9.13 -17.07 -12.25
CA SER A 691 9.73 -16.39 -11.11
C SER A 691 11.19 -16.77 -10.90
N VAL A 692 11.49 -18.08 -10.95
CA VAL A 692 12.86 -18.61 -10.84
C VAL A 692 13.72 -18.22 -12.04
N LEU A 693 13.16 -18.22 -13.26
CA LEU A 693 13.89 -17.81 -14.47
C LEU A 693 14.32 -16.34 -14.42
N MET A 694 13.48 -15.47 -13.87
CA MET A 694 13.74 -14.03 -13.75
C MET A 694 14.82 -13.68 -12.70
N GLU A 695 15.23 -14.61 -11.84
CA GLU A 695 16.39 -14.43 -10.94
C GLU A 695 17.72 -14.36 -11.73
N LEU A 696 17.75 -14.90 -12.96
CA LEU A 696 18.94 -14.93 -13.79
C LEU A 696 19.23 -13.53 -14.37
N PRO A 697 20.45 -12.98 -14.19
CA PRO A 697 20.74 -11.58 -14.52
C PRO A 697 20.64 -11.26 -16.03
N TYR A 698 20.76 -12.28 -16.87
CA TYR A 698 20.69 -12.19 -18.33
C TYR A 698 19.28 -12.44 -18.90
N VAL A 699 18.29 -12.78 -18.07
CA VAL A 699 16.88 -12.92 -18.49
C VAL A 699 16.20 -11.56 -18.37
N LEU A 700 15.75 -11.01 -19.50
CA LEU A 700 15.01 -9.76 -19.53
C LEU A 700 13.51 -9.98 -19.26
N GLU A 701 12.91 -10.94 -19.96
CA GLU A 701 11.53 -11.37 -19.80
C GLU A 701 11.42 -12.87 -20.14
N CYS A 702 10.44 -13.56 -19.59
CA CYS A 702 10.15 -14.94 -19.98
C CYS A 702 8.65 -15.25 -19.92
N ALA A 703 8.26 -16.29 -20.66
CA ALA A 703 6.92 -16.85 -20.64
C ALA A 703 7.01 -18.38 -20.60
N VAL A 704 6.28 -18.99 -19.67
CA VAL A 704 6.23 -20.45 -19.52
C VAL A 704 4.89 -20.97 -20.04
N THR A 705 4.96 -21.96 -20.92
CA THR A 705 3.80 -22.61 -21.55
C THR A 705 3.97 -24.13 -21.55
N GLY A 706 2.86 -24.86 -21.74
CA GLY A 706 2.89 -26.29 -21.96
C GLY A 706 2.97 -26.58 -23.46
N VAL A 707 3.88 -27.47 -23.86
CA VAL A 707 3.94 -28.02 -25.22
C VAL A 707 3.66 -29.53 -25.21
N PRO A 708 3.08 -30.10 -26.28
CA PRO A 708 2.77 -31.53 -26.34
C PRO A 708 4.01 -32.41 -26.13
N ASP A 709 3.84 -33.53 -25.43
CA ASP A 709 4.86 -34.55 -25.23
C ASP A 709 4.20 -35.93 -25.24
N GLU A 710 4.74 -36.87 -26.03
CA GLU A 710 4.14 -38.19 -26.26
C GLU A 710 3.97 -39.02 -24.98
N ILE A 711 4.84 -38.81 -23.98
CA ILE A 711 4.88 -39.62 -22.77
C ILE A 711 4.16 -38.90 -21.62
N ARG A 712 4.34 -37.59 -21.52
CA ARG A 712 3.90 -36.79 -20.37
C ARG A 712 2.61 -36.02 -20.61
N GLY A 713 2.04 -36.12 -21.81
CA GLY A 713 0.92 -35.32 -22.29
C GLY A 713 1.40 -33.92 -22.68
N GLN A 714 1.95 -33.19 -21.71
CA GLN A 714 2.66 -31.94 -21.94
C GLN A 714 3.98 -31.91 -21.19
N VAL A 715 4.93 -31.10 -21.67
CA VAL A 715 6.12 -30.69 -20.94
C VAL A 715 6.20 -29.17 -20.84
N VAL A 716 6.89 -28.70 -19.82
CA VAL A 716 7.14 -27.27 -19.58
C VAL A 716 8.12 -26.73 -20.63
N LYS A 717 7.71 -25.66 -21.31
CA LYS A 717 8.55 -24.83 -22.18
C LYS A 717 8.74 -23.45 -21.56
N ALA A 718 9.97 -22.93 -21.61
CA ALA A 718 10.27 -21.53 -21.33
C ALA A 718 10.67 -20.80 -22.63
N THR A 719 9.96 -19.71 -22.94
CA THR A 719 10.31 -18.77 -24.01
C THR A 719 10.94 -17.54 -23.38
N ILE A 720 12.18 -17.21 -23.73
CA ILE A 720 13.03 -16.26 -22.99
C ILE A 720 13.51 -15.15 -23.92
N VAL A 721 13.39 -13.91 -23.46
CA VAL A 721 14.05 -12.73 -24.02
C VAL A 721 15.29 -12.45 -23.17
N LEU A 722 16.45 -12.37 -23.81
CA LEU A 722 17.72 -12.11 -23.14
C LEU A 722 18.01 -10.60 -23.05
N THR A 723 18.82 -10.20 -22.08
CA THR A 723 19.33 -8.82 -21.99
C THR A 723 20.22 -8.48 -23.18
N LYS A 724 20.28 -7.19 -23.56
CA LYS A 724 21.15 -6.71 -24.64
C LYS A 724 22.60 -7.13 -24.38
N GLY A 725 23.24 -7.69 -25.40
CA GLY A 725 24.63 -8.17 -25.32
C GLY A 725 24.79 -9.64 -24.90
N THR A 726 23.68 -10.35 -24.59
CA THR A 726 23.69 -11.79 -24.34
C THR A 726 23.06 -12.54 -25.52
N THR A 727 23.73 -13.59 -25.99
CA THR A 727 23.25 -14.47 -27.07
C THR A 727 22.94 -15.84 -26.52
N GLY A 728 21.84 -16.44 -26.96
CA GLY A 728 21.49 -17.81 -26.58
C GLY A 728 22.50 -18.84 -27.09
N SER A 729 22.88 -19.80 -26.24
CA SER A 729 23.74 -20.94 -26.58
C SER A 729 23.22 -22.23 -25.95
N GLU A 730 23.69 -23.40 -26.42
CA GLU A 730 23.34 -24.69 -25.81
C GLU A 730 23.84 -24.81 -24.36
N GLU A 731 24.99 -24.21 -24.08
CA GLU A 731 25.55 -24.09 -22.72
C GLU A 731 24.60 -23.28 -21.83
N LEU A 732 24.12 -22.13 -22.32
CA LEU A 732 23.17 -21.30 -21.59
C LEU A 732 21.83 -22.03 -21.35
N VAL A 733 21.36 -22.83 -22.32
CA VAL A 733 20.17 -23.69 -22.13
C VAL A 733 20.39 -24.69 -20.99
N LYS A 734 21.57 -25.31 -20.94
CA LYS A 734 21.92 -26.26 -19.88
C LYS A 734 21.99 -25.56 -18.52
N ASP A 735 22.65 -24.42 -18.43
CA ASP A 735 22.78 -23.62 -17.22
C ASP A 735 21.42 -23.19 -16.67
N ILE A 736 20.52 -22.70 -17.55
CA ILE A 736 19.15 -22.33 -17.15
C ILE A 736 18.39 -23.56 -16.63
N LYS A 737 18.49 -24.71 -17.30
CA LYS A 737 17.82 -25.94 -16.87
C LYS A 737 18.33 -26.40 -15.51
N GLU A 738 19.64 -26.37 -15.27
CA GLU A 738 20.26 -26.75 -14.00
C GLU A 738 19.88 -25.77 -12.89
N TYR A 739 19.88 -24.46 -13.17
CA TYR A 739 19.44 -23.44 -12.24
C TYR A 739 18.00 -23.69 -11.77
N VAL A 740 17.06 -23.86 -12.69
CA VAL A 740 15.65 -24.10 -12.34
C VAL A 740 15.46 -25.43 -11.61
N LYS A 741 16.18 -26.50 -12.01
CA LYS A 741 16.15 -27.79 -11.30
C LYS A 741 16.61 -27.70 -9.85
N SER A 742 17.57 -26.82 -9.55
CA SER A 742 18.10 -26.65 -8.20
C SER A 742 17.15 -25.89 -7.26
N ARG A 743 16.19 -25.16 -7.82
CA ARG A 743 15.30 -24.21 -7.11
C ARG A 743 13.82 -24.57 -7.16
N THR A 744 13.45 -25.56 -7.97
CA THR A 744 12.07 -26.04 -8.10
C THR A 744 12.02 -27.55 -7.97
N ALA A 745 10.83 -28.11 -7.74
CA ALA A 745 10.66 -29.56 -7.75
C ALA A 745 11.07 -30.14 -9.13
N PRO A 746 11.77 -31.29 -9.20
CA PRO A 746 12.34 -31.82 -10.44
C PRO A 746 11.37 -32.07 -11.60
N TYR A 747 10.05 -32.05 -11.36
CA TYR A 747 9.05 -32.17 -12.43
C TYR A 747 8.72 -30.82 -13.08
N LYS A 748 8.99 -29.68 -12.43
CA LYS A 748 8.60 -28.31 -12.86
C LYS A 748 9.60 -27.65 -13.83
N TYR A 749 10.85 -28.09 -13.89
CA TYR A 749 11.84 -27.41 -14.74
C TYR A 749 11.46 -27.43 -16.25
N PRO A 750 11.80 -26.38 -17.00
CA PRO A 750 11.53 -26.31 -18.44
C PRO A 750 12.38 -27.33 -19.20
N ARG A 751 11.71 -28.27 -19.86
CA ARG A 751 12.37 -29.27 -20.73
C ARG A 751 12.72 -28.66 -22.09
N VAL A 752 11.95 -27.66 -22.52
CA VAL A 752 12.18 -26.89 -23.74
C VAL A 752 12.54 -25.45 -23.35
N ILE A 753 13.61 -24.92 -23.94
CA ILE A 753 13.98 -23.50 -23.83
C ILE A 753 14.08 -22.94 -25.23
N GLU A 754 13.42 -21.81 -25.47
CA GLU A 754 13.45 -21.07 -26.73
C GLU A 754 13.83 -19.63 -26.47
N PHE A 755 14.84 -19.11 -27.18
CA PHE A 755 15.21 -17.71 -27.13
C PHE A 755 14.52 -16.94 -28.25
N VAL A 756 13.90 -15.81 -27.92
CA VAL A 756 13.19 -14.93 -28.86
C VAL A 756 13.63 -13.49 -28.66
N GLU A 757 13.48 -12.66 -29.69
CA GLU A 757 13.75 -11.22 -29.59
C GLU A 757 12.68 -10.50 -28.76
N GLU A 758 11.41 -10.93 -28.87
CA GLU A 758 10.29 -10.37 -28.11
C GLU A 758 9.21 -11.42 -27.83
N LEU A 759 8.44 -11.21 -26.75
CA LEU A 759 7.26 -12.01 -26.42
C LEU A 759 5.99 -11.36 -27.01
N PRO A 760 5.01 -12.14 -27.50
CA PRO A 760 3.75 -11.59 -27.94
C PRO A 760 3.01 -10.96 -26.75
N LYS A 761 2.62 -9.69 -26.87
CA LYS A 761 1.96 -8.93 -25.81
C LYS A 761 0.61 -8.39 -26.28
N THR A 762 -0.27 -8.13 -25.34
CA THR A 762 -1.53 -7.41 -25.60
C THR A 762 -1.24 -5.97 -26.00
N VAL A 763 -1.95 -5.50 -27.01
CA VAL A 763 -1.83 -4.12 -27.51
C VAL A 763 -2.19 -3.16 -26.36
N GLY A 764 -1.22 -2.35 -25.94
CA GLY A 764 -1.39 -1.28 -24.94
C GLY A 764 -1.22 -1.68 -23.46
N SER A 765 -1.53 -2.91 -23.02
CA SER A 765 -1.32 -3.30 -21.60
C SER A 765 0.03 -3.94 -21.33
N GLY A 766 0.73 -4.40 -22.38
CA GLY A 766 2.05 -5.02 -22.26
C GLY A 766 2.03 -6.44 -21.67
N LYS A 767 0.86 -6.97 -21.28
CA LYS A 767 0.73 -8.34 -20.75
C LYS A 767 1.07 -9.38 -21.82
N ILE A 768 1.89 -10.36 -21.45
CA ILE A 768 2.26 -11.51 -22.28
C ILE A 768 1.01 -12.32 -22.67
N ARG A 769 0.86 -12.63 -23.96
CA ARG A 769 -0.23 -13.46 -24.51
C ARG A 769 0.22 -14.92 -24.63
N ARG A 770 0.15 -15.68 -23.53
CA ARG A 770 0.51 -17.12 -23.53
C ARG A 770 -0.31 -17.96 -24.51
N ALA A 771 -1.57 -17.59 -24.76
CA ALA A 771 -2.39 -18.23 -25.79
C ALA A 771 -1.77 -18.13 -27.18
N ALA A 772 -1.26 -16.95 -27.56
CA ALA A 772 -0.59 -16.75 -28.85
C ALA A 772 0.71 -17.57 -28.94
N ILE A 773 1.48 -17.66 -27.85
CA ILE A 773 2.67 -18.53 -27.78
C ILE A 773 2.27 -19.99 -27.99
N ARG A 774 1.20 -20.46 -27.33
CA ARG A 774 0.68 -21.82 -27.52
C ARG A 774 0.18 -22.09 -28.93
N GLU A 775 -0.44 -21.11 -29.60
CA GLU A 775 -0.86 -21.23 -31.00
C GLU A 775 0.33 -21.38 -31.94
N MET A 776 1.37 -20.55 -31.74
CA MET A 776 2.64 -20.69 -32.47
C MET A 776 3.29 -22.05 -32.21
N ASP A 777 3.24 -22.53 -30.96
CA ASP A 777 3.77 -23.83 -30.57
C ASP A 777 2.98 -24.99 -31.16
N LYS A 778 1.65 -24.89 -31.26
CA LYS A 778 0.83 -25.90 -31.94
C LYS A 778 1.26 -26.05 -33.40
N ALA A 779 1.57 -24.96 -34.10
CA ALA A 779 2.05 -25.03 -35.47
C ALA A 779 3.47 -25.62 -35.60
N LYS A 780 4.25 -25.64 -34.50
CA LYS A 780 5.65 -26.07 -34.48
C LYS A 780 5.85 -27.49 -33.94
N TYR A 781 4.97 -27.95 -33.05
CA TYR A 781 5.05 -29.23 -32.33
C TYR A 781 3.89 -30.19 -32.64
N GLN A 782 2.97 -29.81 -33.55
CA GLN A 782 2.16 -30.76 -34.32
C GLN A 782 2.92 -31.15 -35.58
#